data_AF-A0A4P5XQ19-F1
#
_entry.id   AF-A0A4P5XQ19-F1
#
_cell.length_a   1.000
_cell.length_b   1.000
_cell.length_c   1.000
_cell.angle_alpha   90.00
_cell.angle_beta   90.00
_cell.angle_gamma   90.00
#
_symmetry.space_group_name_H-M   'P 1'
#
loop_
_entity.id
_entity.type
_entity.pdbx_description
1 polymer ?
#
loop_
_entity_poly.entity_id
_entity_poly.type
_entity_poly.pdbx_seq_one_letter_code
_entity_poly.pdbx_strand_id
1 'polypeptide(L)'
;MPTLLCMTQTISRRRWFAVLLAFLSLAPIARAADDAAKFAKWEKTIAAFEAADQQRPPTKGGILFVGSSSIRMWDVQHSFPELLVVNRGFGGSQIEDSTHFAERIIGTHEPRAIVFYAGDNDIGSGKSAETVAAHFEQFVAKVRGKLPETQILFIAIKPSGSRWKHIETQRATNERIRTICERGPRLTFVDVVKPMLGKDGQPREELFLKDRLHMTGAGYAIWNEQLRPLLQKIVPVDPGAAALLSGKRIVFLGDSITYSGQYIAYLESLLRTRFPLKEFDFLNLGLPSETCSGLSEDGHAGGQFPRPDVHERLQRVLDKLKPDLIVACYGMNCGIYLPFAEERFAKYQDGIRRLRSAAKTAGAKVIHLTPPTYDPRPLKGGGSASYNGVLDRYSEWLISQRANGWTVIDIHGPMNAHLAARRKQDPKFVLANDGVHANPTGHWLMTQAICDYLRQQGIRTGQGVSLDDQGPKDSHLLEWKCVLDAPMDPAWNADSLALERSHYLLNGNWIHATPLKAPRFDVTEGGQVVGTLTAYELQAPDSLGADLRNLNGLSINQRTGELLKLVQRRQRVLTDAWLNEVGHLRPGMAKGLPVAEAADEAERLYIQIVNLVQPTKLTLKLVPNAEPFPGKKSDWHGFDRYEFLVAGNTASVVVPKKSAPGNPWVWHGEFFGHKPAPDIALLGHGFHIVYLSVPNMLGSPEAVSHWNSLYRELTRRYGFASKPALVGLSRGGLYCYNWAAANPDKVACIYGDAPVCDFKSWPGGKGKGKGSAGDWKLILDRFHFADEAEALAWKLNPIDNLAPLAAAKVPLLHVFGDADDVVPWDENTGLIAERYEKLGGKIELIRKPGVGHHPHGLEDSTPIVEFIRKHTAP
;
A
#
# COMPACT_ATOMS: atom_id res chain seq x y z
N MET A 1 -81.74 -8.80 6.15
CA MET A 1 -82.67 -8.22 7.15
C MET A 1 -81.88 -7.92 8.43
N PRO A 2 -82.20 -6.88 9.21
CA PRO A 2 -82.96 -5.68 8.82
C PRO A 2 -82.37 -4.34 9.34
N THR A 3 -82.47 -3.26 8.53
CA THR A 3 -82.76 -1.83 8.90
C THR A 3 -81.90 -1.10 9.97
N LEU A 4 -81.86 0.23 10.12
CA LEU A 4 -82.50 1.43 9.49
C LEU A 4 -81.33 2.38 9.01
N LEU A 5 -81.45 3.60 8.44
CA LEU A 5 -82.52 4.51 7.93
C LEU A 5 -81.87 5.36 6.78
N CYS A 6 -82.55 5.70 5.67
CA CYS A 6 -83.22 6.99 5.37
C CYS A 6 -82.69 8.27 6.07
N MET A 7 -82.68 9.47 5.46
CA MET A 7 -82.75 9.92 4.05
C MET A 7 -82.63 11.47 3.99
N THR A 8 -82.14 12.06 2.88
CA THR A 8 -82.42 13.45 2.41
C THR A 8 -82.01 14.63 3.34
N GLN A 9 -81.87 15.90 2.94
CA GLN A 9 -81.84 16.59 1.63
C GLN A 9 -81.06 17.90 1.79
N THR A 10 -80.30 18.37 0.78
CA THR A 10 -80.08 19.82 0.57
C THR A 10 -79.66 20.14 -0.86
N ILE A 11 -80.05 21.31 -1.37
CA ILE A 11 -80.00 21.65 -2.81
C ILE A 11 -78.93 22.71 -3.11
N SER A 12 -78.19 22.46 -4.20
CA SER A 12 -77.43 23.41 -5.04
C SER A 12 -76.84 24.70 -4.42
N ARG A 13 -75.50 24.70 -4.25
CA ARG A 13 -74.64 25.88 -4.52
C ARG A 13 -73.46 25.54 -5.45
N ARG A 14 -73.69 24.68 -6.46
CA ARG A 14 -72.69 24.39 -7.51
C ARG A 14 -72.58 25.57 -8.50
N ARG A 15 -71.67 26.52 -8.25
CA ARG A 15 -70.94 27.25 -9.34
C ARG A 15 -69.70 28.07 -8.92
N TRP A 16 -69.50 28.38 -7.63
CA TRP A 16 -68.37 29.23 -7.19
C TRP A 16 -67.20 28.51 -6.48
N PHE A 17 -67.28 27.19 -6.26
CA PHE A 17 -66.22 26.43 -5.57
C PHE A 17 -65.17 25.78 -6.49
N ALA A 18 -65.40 25.76 -7.81
CA ALA A 18 -64.53 25.04 -8.75
C ALA A 18 -63.18 25.72 -9.02
N VAL A 19 -63.04 27.02 -8.75
CA VAL A 19 -61.81 27.79 -9.02
C VAL A 19 -60.84 27.76 -7.83
N LEU A 20 -61.33 27.69 -6.58
CA LEU A 20 -60.45 27.68 -5.40
C LEU A 20 -59.74 26.33 -5.17
N LEU A 21 -60.37 25.19 -5.47
CA LEU A 21 -59.72 23.88 -5.26
C LEU A 21 -58.56 23.61 -6.23
N ALA A 22 -58.52 24.22 -7.41
CA ALA A 22 -57.44 24.04 -8.37
C ALA A 22 -56.10 24.65 -7.92
N PHE A 23 -56.13 25.72 -7.11
CA PHE A 23 -54.92 26.36 -6.60
C PHE A 23 -54.31 25.66 -5.38
N LEU A 24 -55.12 24.93 -4.60
CA LEU A 24 -54.65 24.21 -3.41
C LEU A 24 -53.94 22.88 -3.72
N SER A 25 -54.19 22.26 -4.88
CA SER A 25 -53.50 21.05 -5.32
C SER A 25 -52.17 21.30 -6.03
N LEU A 26 -51.95 22.49 -6.58
CA LEU A 26 -50.71 22.85 -7.28
C LEU A 26 -49.57 23.25 -6.34
N ALA A 27 -49.87 23.85 -5.18
CA ALA A 27 -48.85 24.31 -4.23
C ALA A 27 -47.79 23.25 -3.80
N PRO A 28 -48.15 21.99 -3.43
CA PRO A 28 -47.13 20.98 -3.09
C PRO A 28 -46.33 20.50 -4.30
N ILE A 29 -46.91 20.51 -5.51
CA ILE A 29 -46.24 20.07 -6.74
C ILE A 29 -45.24 21.14 -7.20
N ALA A 30 -45.64 22.41 -7.21
CA ALA A 30 -44.77 23.54 -7.50
C ALA A 30 -43.59 23.59 -6.52
N ARG A 31 -43.87 23.50 -5.21
CA ARG A 31 -42.82 23.48 -4.18
C ARG A 31 -41.83 22.30 -4.37
N ALA A 32 -42.31 21.11 -4.69
CA ALA A 32 -41.43 19.96 -4.96
C ALA A 32 -40.56 20.16 -6.21
N ALA A 33 -41.08 20.82 -7.24
CA ALA A 33 -40.32 21.18 -8.43
C ALA A 33 -39.27 22.28 -8.15
N ASP A 34 -39.62 23.30 -7.36
CA ASP A 34 -38.70 24.37 -6.93
C ASP A 34 -37.57 23.85 -6.03
N ASP A 35 -37.90 23.00 -5.05
CA ASP A 35 -36.90 22.31 -4.22
C ASP A 35 -35.98 21.42 -5.09
N ALA A 36 -36.52 20.67 -6.05
CA ALA A 36 -35.72 19.87 -6.98
C ALA A 36 -34.78 20.74 -7.85
N ALA A 37 -35.29 21.84 -8.42
CA ALA A 37 -34.49 22.78 -9.22
C ALA A 37 -33.36 23.43 -8.41
N LYS A 38 -33.62 23.77 -7.14
CA LYS A 38 -32.63 24.35 -6.21
C LYS A 38 -31.44 23.43 -5.95
N PHE A 39 -31.68 22.12 -5.79
CA PHE A 39 -30.63 21.15 -5.45
C PHE A 39 -30.01 20.43 -6.66
N ALA A 40 -30.63 20.49 -7.85
CA ALA A 40 -30.19 19.83 -9.08
C ALA A 40 -28.71 20.06 -9.46
N LYS A 41 -28.15 21.25 -9.14
CA LYS A 41 -26.73 21.59 -9.33
C LYS A 41 -25.74 20.61 -8.66
N TRP A 42 -26.17 19.88 -7.63
CA TRP A 42 -25.35 18.93 -6.88
C TRP A 42 -25.51 17.48 -7.34
N GLU A 43 -26.58 17.13 -8.06
CA GLU A 43 -26.93 15.75 -8.38
C GLU A 43 -25.79 14.96 -9.05
N LYS A 44 -25.03 15.59 -9.95
CA LYS A 44 -23.85 14.97 -10.58
C LYS A 44 -22.79 14.53 -9.56
N THR A 45 -22.66 15.22 -8.43
CA THR A 45 -21.73 14.84 -7.35
C THR A 45 -22.33 13.80 -6.42
N ILE A 46 -23.62 13.88 -6.11
CA ILE A 46 -24.30 12.89 -5.27
C ILE A 46 -24.37 11.53 -5.98
N ALA A 47 -24.77 11.50 -7.26
CA ALA A 47 -24.75 10.30 -8.09
C ALA A 47 -23.34 9.71 -8.26
N ALA A 48 -22.28 10.53 -8.21
CA ALA A 48 -20.90 10.04 -8.23
C ALA A 48 -20.50 9.38 -6.89
N PHE A 49 -21.01 9.85 -5.75
CA PHE A 49 -20.86 9.16 -4.46
C PHE A 49 -21.64 7.83 -4.45
N GLU A 50 -22.88 7.83 -4.94
CA GLU A 50 -23.73 6.64 -5.02
C GLU A 50 -23.14 5.58 -5.97
N ALA A 51 -22.60 5.98 -7.13
CA ALA A 51 -21.90 5.08 -8.04
C ALA A 51 -20.61 4.52 -7.43
N ALA A 52 -19.86 5.31 -6.64
CA ALA A 52 -18.70 4.82 -5.91
C ALA A 52 -19.08 3.81 -4.82
N ASP A 53 -20.18 4.03 -4.10
CA ASP A 53 -20.72 3.09 -3.10
C ASP A 53 -21.30 1.81 -3.76
N GLN A 54 -21.82 1.89 -4.99
CA GLN A 54 -22.21 0.70 -5.76
C GLN A 54 -21.01 -0.12 -6.23
N GLN A 55 -19.94 0.54 -6.68
CA GLN A 55 -18.68 -0.14 -7.08
C GLN A 55 -17.92 -0.71 -5.88
N ARG A 56 -18.03 -0.08 -4.70
CA ARG A 56 -17.39 -0.50 -3.46
C ARG A 56 -18.36 -0.29 -2.27
N PRO A 57 -19.21 -1.29 -1.96
CA PRO A 57 -20.18 -1.22 -0.87
C PRO A 57 -19.56 -0.72 0.45
N PRO A 58 -20.14 0.32 1.09
CA PRO A 58 -19.50 0.99 2.21
C PRO A 58 -19.46 0.13 3.47
N THR A 59 -18.29 0.10 4.12
CA THR A 59 -18.11 -0.56 5.41
C THR A 59 -18.84 0.23 6.51
N LYS A 60 -19.90 -0.38 7.07
CA LYS A 60 -20.70 0.20 8.15
C LYS A 60 -19.87 0.54 9.39
N GLY A 61 -20.28 1.56 10.13
CA GLY A 61 -19.64 1.96 11.40
C GLY A 61 -18.35 2.78 11.25
N GLY A 62 -18.00 3.23 10.04
CA GLY A 62 -16.88 4.15 9.80
C GLY A 62 -17.16 5.60 10.24
N ILE A 63 -16.26 6.51 9.85
CA ILE A 63 -16.38 7.96 10.06
C ILE A 63 -16.65 8.64 8.71
N LEU A 64 -17.69 9.47 8.67
CA LEU A 64 -18.07 10.24 7.48
C LEU A 64 -17.67 11.70 7.62
N PHE A 65 -16.86 12.21 6.69
CA PHE A 65 -16.53 13.62 6.59
C PHE A 65 -17.49 14.28 5.60
N VAL A 66 -18.39 15.16 6.08
CA VAL A 66 -19.54 15.68 5.32
C VAL A 66 -19.52 17.21 5.29
N GLY A 67 -19.86 17.80 4.14
CA GLY A 67 -20.14 19.24 4.06
C GLY A 67 -19.60 19.93 2.81
N SER A 68 -18.88 21.02 3.01
CA SER A 68 -18.53 22.01 1.99
C SER A 68 -17.19 21.78 1.29
N SER A 69 -16.69 22.78 0.56
CA SER A 69 -15.45 22.70 -0.22
C SER A 69 -14.21 22.39 0.62
N SER A 70 -14.13 22.87 1.87
CA SER A 70 -13.04 22.50 2.78
C SER A 70 -13.08 21.02 3.20
N ILE A 71 -14.22 20.34 3.15
CA ILE A 71 -14.24 18.88 3.29
C ILE A 71 -13.84 18.22 1.97
N ARG A 72 -14.40 18.68 0.84
CA ARG A 72 -14.10 18.12 -0.49
C ARG A 72 -12.62 18.14 -0.85
N MET A 73 -11.90 19.18 -0.42
CA MET A 73 -10.48 19.41 -0.73
C MET A 73 -9.52 18.85 0.33
N TRP A 74 -10.04 18.19 1.35
CA TRP A 74 -9.24 17.55 2.40
C TRP A 74 -8.95 16.10 2.01
N ASP A 75 -7.68 15.74 1.92
CA ASP A 75 -7.29 14.34 1.91
C ASP A 75 -7.41 13.77 3.34
N VAL A 76 -8.65 13.40 3.68
CA VAL A 76 -8.99 12.76 4.96
C VAL A 76 -8.33 11.37 5.08
N GLN A 77 -8.03 10.70 3.96
CA GLN A 77 -7.46 9.36 3.96
C GLN A 77 -5.95 9.37 4.24
N HIS A 78 -5.24 10.39 3.76
CA HIS A 78 -3.87 10.71 4.16
C HIS A 78 -3.80 11.33 5.56
N SER A 79 -4.80 12.12 5.96
CA SER A 79 -4.83 12.77 7.29
C SER A 79 -5.13 11.81 8.44
N PHE A 80 -5.99 10.82 8.21
CA PHE A 80 -6.42 9.81 9.20
C PHE A 80 -6.29 8.37 8.67
N PRO A 81 -5.08 7.93 8.28
CA PRO A 81 -4.85 6.59 7.73
C PRO A 81 -5.09 5.49 8.77
N GLU A 82 -5.09 5.83 10.06
CA GLU A 82 -5.39 4.92 11.16
C GLU A 82 -6.90 4.65 11.32
N LEU A 83 -7.78 5.39 10.63
CA LEU A 83 -9.24 5.29 10.77
C LEU A 83 -9.91 4.68 9.52
N LEU A 84 -11.23 4.40 9.61
CA LEU A 84 -12.08 4.12 8.44
C LEU A 84 -12.82 5.40 8.09
N VAL A 85 -12.37 6.11 7.06
CA VAL A 85 -12.87 7.44 6.70
C VAL A 85 -13.44 7.49 5.29
N VAL A 86 -14.54 8.22 5.12
CA VAL A 86 -15.19 8.43 3.81
C VAL A 86 -15.44 9.93 3.63
N ASN A 87 -15.02 10.48 2.47
CA ASN A 87 -15.27 11.87 2.13
C ASN A 87 -16.61 12.02 1.37
N ARG A 88 -17.46 12.93 1.85
CA ARG A 88 -18.75 13.35 1.29
C ARG A 88 -18.88 14.89 1.32
N GLY A 89 -17.76 15.59 1.18
CA GLY A 89 -17.73 17.03 0.95
C GLY A 89 -18.01 17.37 -0.51
N PHE A 90 -18.84 18.38 -0.76
CA PHE A 90 -19.14 18.88 -2.11
C PHE A 90 -19.01 20.42 -2.18
N GLY A 91 -18.50 20.89 -3.32
CA GLY A 91 -17.81 22.19 -3.39
C GLY A 91 -18.76 23.39 -3.47
N GLY A 92 -18.77 24.25 -2.45
CA GLY A 92 -19.67 25.40 -2.40
C GLY A 92 -21.03 25.12 -1.75
N SER A 93 -21.21 23.93 -1.16
CA SER A 93 -22.45 23.56 -0.47
C SER A 93 -22.65 24.33 0.84
N GLN A 94 -23.91 24.43 1.22
CA GLN A 94 -24.44 25.02 2.45
C GLN A 94 -25.03 23.93 3.36
N ILE A 95 -25.35 24.25 4.62
CA ILE A 95 -25.85 23.25 5.58
C ILE A 95 -27.16 22.61 5.09
N GLU A 96 -28.04 23.39 4.46
CA GLU A 96 -29.28 22.90 3.87
C GLU A 96 -29.07 21.89 2.74
N ASP A 97 -28.03 22.06 1.90
CA ASP A 97 -27.72 21.12 0.82
C ASP A 97 -27.32 19.74 1.39
N SER A 98 -26.46 19.75 2.42
CA SER A 98 -26.04 18.52 3.12
C SER A 98 -27.20 17.86 3.88
N THR A 99 -28.18 18.66 4.31
CA THR A 99 -29.41 18.17 4.97
C THR A 99 -30.37 17.52 3.98
N HIS A 100 -30.54 18.11 2.79
CA HIS A 100 -31.36 17.54 1.71
C HIS A 100 -30.83 16.16 1.27
N PHE A 101 -29.53 16.05 1.00
CA PHE A 101 -28.92 14.79 0.53
C PHE A 101 -28.56 13.80 1.63
N ALA A 102 -28.79 14.10 2.91
CA ALA A 102 -28.31 13.31 4.05
C ALA A 102 -28.62 11.80 3.94
N GLU A 103 -29.80 11.42 3.43
CA GLU A 103 -30.14 9.99 3.29
C GLU A 103 -29.29 9.26 2.25
N ARG A 104 -28.87 9.95 1.19
CA ARG A 104 -28.05 9.42 0.08
C ARG A 104 -26.55 9.42 0.41
N ILE A 105 -26.07 10.43 1.15
CA ILE A 105 -24.64 10.58 1.47
C ILE A 105 -24.22 10.12 2.87
N ILE A 106 -25.17 9.89 3.79
CA ILE A 106 -24.91 9.38 5.15
C ILE A 106 -25.67 8.07 5.42
N GLY A 107 -26.93 7.98 5.00
CA GLY A 107 -27.82 6.87 5.38
C GLY A 107 -27.33 5.49 4.96
N THR A 108 -26.65 5.38 3.81
CA THR A 108 -26.05 4.14 3.28
C THR A 108 -24.84 3.63 4.08
N HIS A 109 -24.18 4.50 4.86
CA HIS A 109 -22.90 4.21 5.53
C HIS A 109 -23.05 3.75 6.98
N GLU A 110 -24.21 4.00 7.62
CA GLU A 110 -24.44 3.77 9.07
C GLU A 110 -23.21 4.12 9.95
N PRO A 111 -22.70 5.37 9.88
CA PRO A 111 -21.42 5.75 10.50
C PRO A 111 -21.46 5.76 12.02
N ARG A 112 -20.34 5.43 12.67
CA ARG A 112 -20.15 5.64 14.12
C ARG A 112 -19.98 7.14 14.44
N ALA A 113 -19.42 7.92 13.51
CA ALA A 113 -19.33 9.38 13.64
C ALA A 113 -19.45 10.13 12.30
N ILE A 114 -19.93 11.36 12.35
CA ILE A 114 -19.90 12.33 11.25
C ILE A 114 -19.04 13.52 11.70
N VAL A 115 -18.02 13.85 10.91
CA VAL A 115 -17.27 15.10 11.01
C VAL A 115 -17.88 16.07 10.01
N PHE A 116 -18.49 17.15 10.49
CA PHE A 116 -19.29 18.07 9.69
C PHE A 116 -18.65 19.46 9.59
N TYR A 117 -18.57 20.01 8.37
CA TYR A 117 -18.16 21.40 8.16
C TYR A 117 -18.91 22.07 6.98
N ALA A 118 -19.82 22.97 7.33
CA ALA A 118 -20.50 23.91 6.44
C ALA A 118 -20.91 25.16 7.26
N GLY A 119 -21.60 26.12 6.65
CA GLY A 119 -21.95 27.40 7.28
C GLY A 119 -21.10 28.59 6.80
N ASP A 120 -19.84 28.35 6.38
CA ASP A 120 -19.01 29.40 5.73
C ASP A 120 -19.71 29.92 4.47
N ASN A 121 -20.18 29.03 3.60
CA ASN A 121 -20.93 29.40 2.39
C ASN A 121 -22.30 30.03 2.70
N ASP A 122 -22.98 29.58 3.76
CA ASP A 122 -24.24 30.18 4.21
C ASP A 122 -24.06 31.66 4.59
N ILE A 123 -23.08 31.96 5.45
CA ILE A 123 -22.70 33.33 5.86
C ILE A 123 -22.27 34.17 4.64
N GLY A 124 -21.48 33.57 3.74
CA GLY A 124 -21.07 34.20 2.49
C GLY A 124 -22.22 34.54 1.53
N SER A 125 -23.37 33.86 1.66
CA SER A 125 -24.62 34.19 0.96
C SER A 125 -25.55 35.14 1.74
N GLY A 126 -25.08 35.68 2.88
CA GLY A 126 -25.82 36.66 3.67
C GLY A 126 -26.81 36.09 4.69
N LYS A 127 -26.77 34.78 4.98
CA LYS A 127 -27.60 34.18 6.05
C LYS A 127 -27.15 34.65 7.43
N SER A 128 -28.10 34.90 8.34
CA SER A 128 -27.80 35.29 9.71
C SER A 128 -27.34 34.10 10.56
N ALA A 129 -26.70 34.38 11.70
CA ALA A 129 -26.20 33.34 12.60
C ALA A 129 -27.31 32.42 13.13
N GLU A 130 -28.52 32.96 13.29
CA GLU A 130 -29.74 32.25 13.67
C GLU A 130 -30.17 31.27 12.57
N THR A 131 -30.16 31.72 11.31
CA THR A 131 -30.48 30.89 10.14
C THR A 131 -29.49 29.73 9.99
N VAL A 132 -28.19 29.98 10.14
CA VAL A 132 -27.16 28.93 9.99
C VAL A 132 -27.20 27.93 11.15
N ALA A 133 -27.43 28.40 12.38
CA ALA A 133 -27.65 27.52 13.53
C ALA A 133 -28.90 26.64 13.35
N ALA A 134 -30.03 27.21 12.92
CA ALA A 134 -31.26 26.47 12.65
C ALA A 134 -31.10 25.42 11.55
N HIS A 135 -30.30 25.68 10.51
CA HIS A 135 -29.96 24.66 9.51
C HIS A 135 -29.12 23.51 10.11
N PHE A 136 -28.23 23.79 11.09
CA PHE A 136 -27.51 22.72 11.77
C PHE A 136 -28.43 21.89 12.66
N GLU A 137 -29.40 22.48 13.36
CA GLU A 137 -30.42 21.73 14.11
C GLU A 137 -31.25 20.84 13.17
N GLN A 138 -31.60 21.33 11.97
CA GLN A 138 -32.29 20.53 10.94
C GLN A 138 -31.40 19.38 10.42
N PHE A 139 -30.10 19.61 10.19
CA PHE A 139 -29.15 18.56 9.84
C PHE A 139 -29.07 17.47 10.92
N VAL A 140 -28.92 17.88 12.18
CA VAL A 140 -28.87 16.98 13.34
C VAL A 140 -30.16 16.17 13.45
N ALA A 141 -31.34 16.80 13.34
CA ALA A 141 -32.62 16.12 13.36
C ALA A 141 -32.76 15.11 12.20
N LYS A 142 -32.35 15.49 10.98
CA LYS A 142 -32.39 14.63 9.79
C LYS A 142 -31.51 13.39 9.93
N VAL A 143 -30.31 13.54 10.50
CA VAL A 143 -29.42 12.40 10.82
C VAL A 143 -30.03 11.55 11.93
N ARG A 144 -30.42 12.17 13.06
CA ARG A 144 -30.96 11.47 14.24
C ARG A 144 -32.19 10.63 13.94
N GLY A 145 -33.05 11.07 13.01
CA GLY A 145 -34.24 10.34 12.59
C GLY A 145 -33.99 8.97 11.94
N LYS A 146 -32.78 8.69 11.45
CA LYS A 146 -32.34 7.34 11.02
C LYS A 146 -31.19 6.77 11.85
N LEU A 147 -30.38 7.64 12.48
CA LEU A 147 -29.11 7.31 13.12
C LEU A 147 -29.02 7.96 14.52
N PRO A 148 -29.70 7.40 15.54
CA PRO A 148 -29.73 7.97 16.90
C PRO A 148 -28.38 7.87 17.64
N GLU A 149 -27.55 6.88 17.28
CA GLU A 149 -26.29 6.56 17.98
C GLU A 149 -25.04 7.25 17.40
N THR A 150 -25.09 7.71 16.14
CA THR A 150 -23.95 8.34 15.46
C THR A 150 -23.49 9.62 16.16
N GLN A 151 -22.20 9.78 16.44
CA GLN A 151 -21.67 11.04 17.00
C GLN A 151 -21.55 12.11 15.91
N ILE A 152 -21.78 13.39 16.23
CA ILE A 152 -21.69 14.48 15.25
C ILE A 152 -20.71 15.54 15.77
N LEU A 153 -19.56 15.65 15.12
CA LEU A 153 -18.51 16.62 15.40
C LEU A 153 -18.66 17.80 14.43
N PHE A 154 -19.13 18.94 14.92
CA PHE A 154 -19.16 20.17 14.12
C PHE A 154 -17.79 20.86 14.21
N ILE A 155 -17.08 20.98 13.09
CA ILE A 155 -15.87 21.81 13.01
C ILE A 155 -16.31 23.28 12.96
N ALA A 156 -15.79 24.09 13.89
CA ALA A 156 -16.07 25.52 13.93
C ALA A 156 -15.82 26.19 12.58
N ILE A 157 -16.68 27.13 12.19
CA ILE A 157 -16.52 27.91 10.97
C ILE A 157 -15.22 28.72 11.10
N LYS A 158 -14.21 28.32 10.33
CA LYS A 158 -12.85 28.88 10.35
C LYS A 158 -12.84 30.37 10.03
N PRO A 159 -11.99 31.19 10.68
CA PRO A 159 -11.68 32.52 10.18
C PRO A 159 -10.94 32.40 8.83
N SER A 160 -11.14 33.33 7.90
CA SER A 160 -10.35 33.39 6.65
C SER A 160 -10.30 34.81 6.10
N GLY A 161 -9.19 35.17 5.45
CA GLY A 161 -8.96 36.55 4.98
C GLY A 161 -10.01 37.04 3.98
N SER A 162 -10.52 36.15 3.12
CA SER A 162 -11.60 36.45 2.16
C SER A 162 -12.97 36.70 2.79
N ARG A 163 -13.22 36.18 4.00
CA ARG A 163 -14.50 36.26 4.71
C ARG A 163 -14.48 37.12 5.97
N TRP A 164 -13.33 37.75 6.27
CA TRP A 164 -13.12 38.53 7.48
C TRP A 164 -14.17 39.63 7.72
N LYS A 165 -14.74 40.22 6.65
CA LYS A 165 -15.85 41.18 6.74
C LYS A 165 -17.14 40.62 7.38
N HIS A 166 -17.25 39.31 7.57
CA HIS A 166 -18.35 38.60 8.22
C HIS A 166 -17.96 37.99 9.58
N ILE A 167 -16.80 38.35 10.15
CA ILE A 167 -16.25 37.69 11.34
C ILE A 167 -17.19 37.72 12.55
N GLU A 168 -18.00 38.77 12.73
CA GLU A 168 -18.99 38.82 13.83
C GLU A 168 -20.17 37.87 13.61
N THR A 169 -20.67 37.75 12.37
CA THR A 169 -21.68 36.74 12.01
C THR A 169 -21.12 35.34 12.21
N GLN A 170 -19.85 35.11 11.85
CA GLN A 170 -19.15 33.84 12.04
C GLN A 170 -18.95 33.51 13.53
N ARG A 171 -18.54 34.47 14.37
CA ARG A 171 -18.42 34.34 15.83
C ARG A 171 -19.77 33.97 16.45
N ALA A 172 -20.82 34.74 16.14
CA ALA A 172 -22.17 34.47 16.61
C ALA A 172 -22.70 33.09 16.15
N THR A 173 -22.39 32.67 14.92
CA THR A 173 -22.80 31.36 14.38
C THR A 173 -22.10 30.22 15.11
N ASN A 174 -20.77 30.33 15.29
CA ASN A 174 -19.98 29.36 16.03
C ASN A 174 -20.46 29.21 17.47
N GLU A 175 -20.79 30.30 18.15
CA GLU A 175 -21.23 30.24 19.55
C GLU A 175 -22.65 29.68 19.71
N ARG A 176 -23.55 29.99 18.76
CA ARG A 176 -24.87 29.32 18.68
C ARG A 176 -24.72 27.82 18.45
N ILE A 177 -23.84 27.40 17.54
CA ILE A 177 -23.61 25.98 17.25
C ILE A 177 -22.86 25.26 18.37
N ARG A 178 -21.93 25.92 19.07
CA ARG A 178 -21.34 25.44 20.32
C ARG A 178 -22.43 25.15 21.36
N THR A 179 -23.33 26.10 21.59
CA THR A 179 -24.47 25.95 22.51
C THR A 179 -25.37 24.77 22.12
N ILE A 180 -25.59 24.51 20.84
CA ILE A 180 -26.35 23.34 20.34
C ILE A 180 -25.58 22.04 20.63
N CYS A 181 -24.28 21.99 20.34
CA CYS A 181 -23.42 20.83 20.60
C CYS A 181 -23.30 20.48 22.09
N GLU A 182 -23.20 21.47 22.97
CA GLU A 182 -23.09 21.29 24.43
C GLU A 182 -24.39 20.78 25.07
N ARG A 183 -25.54 21.08 24.47
CA ARG A 183 -26.86 20.62 24.94
C ARG A 183 -27.32 19.30 24.29
N GLY A 184 -26.78 18.96 23.12
CA GLY A 184 -27.24 17.82 22.33
C GLY A 184 -26.51 16.51 22.65
N PRO A 185 -27.22 15.37 22.83
CA PRO A 185 -26.59 14.08 23.10
C PRO A 185 -25.75 13.60 21.91
N ARG A 186 -24.50 13.24 22.20
CA ARG A 186 -23.44 12.92 21.21
C ARG A 186 -23.16 14.07 20.23
N LEU A 187 -23.47 15.29 20.67
CA LEU A 187 -23.02 16.60 20.18
C LEU A 187 -21.50 16.75 20.42
N THR A 188 -20.73 17.35 19.52
CA THR A 188 -19.35 17.81 19.81
C THR A 188 -19.03 19.03 18.96
N PHE A 189 -18.58 20.11 19.59
CA PHE A 189 -18.05 21.28 18.90
C PHE A 189 -16.52 21.20 18.88
N VAL A 190 -15.91 21.37 17.71
CA VAL A 190 -14.45 21.26 17.52
C VAL A 190 -13.91 22.64 17.18
N ASP A 191 -13.26 23.28 18.16
CA ASP A 191 -12.78 24.66 18.03
C ASP A 191 -11.43 24.73 17.31
N VAL A 192 -11.49 25.02 16.02
CA VAL A 192 -10.33 25.30 15.17
C VAL A 192 -10.02 26.80 15.05
N VAL A 193 -10.79 27.68 15.68
CA VAL A 193 -10.69 29.14 15.44
C VAL A 193 -9.40 29.70 16.05
N LYS A 194 -9.15 29.40 17.33
CA LYS A 194 -7.99 29.92 18.08
C LYS A 194 -6.63 29.62 17.43
N PRO A 195 -6.27 28.37 17.05
CA PRO A 195 -4.97 28.08 16.41
C PRO A 195 -4.79 28.66 14.99
N MET A 196 -5.90 29.07 14.33
CA MET A 196 -5.88 29.68 13.00
C MET A 196 -5.72 31.21 13.01
N LEU A 197 -5.67 31.84 14.18
CA LEU A 197 -5.43 33.29 14.32
C LEU A 197 -3.98 33.61 14.70
N GLY A 198 -3.50 34.77 14.25
CA GLY A 198 -2.20 35.33 14.59
C GLY A 198 -2.20 36.01 15.96
N LYS A 199 -1.01 36.49 16.40
CA LYS A 199 -0.87 37.28 17.64
C LYS A 199 -1.57 38.65 17.58
N ASP A 200 -1.88 39.10 16.37
CA ASP A 200 -2.67 40.29 16.02
C ASP A 200 -4.19 40.03 15.98
N GLY A 201 -4.62 38.77 16.17
CA GLY A 201 -6.01 38.35 16.08
C GLY A 201 -6.55 38.24 14.65
N GLN A 202 -5.72 38.35 13.62
CA GLN A 202 -6.11 38.18 12.20
C GLN A 202 -5.99 36.71 11.75
N PRO A 203 -6.61 36.30 10.63
CA PRO A 203 -6.36 34.98 10.04
C PRO A 203 -4.89 34.84 9.65
N ARG A 204 -4.28 33.70 9.99
CA ARG A 204 -2.91 33.36 9.58
C ARG A 204 -2.86 33.05 8.08
N GLU A 205 -2.37 33.99 7.28
CA GLU A 205 -2.41 33.92 5.81
C GLU A 205 -1.69 32.68 5.23
N GLU A 206 -0.65 32.16 5.89
CA GLU A 206 0.07 30.96 5.46
C GLU A 206 -0.75 29.66 5.55
N LEU A 207 -1.88 29.69 6.26
CA LEU A 207 -2.82 28.58 6.34
C LEU A 207 -3.77 28.49 5.13
N PHE A 208 -3.74 29.49 4.23
CA PHE A 208 -4.68 29.59 3.11
C PHE A 208 -4.00 29.59 1.73
N LEU A 209 -4.74 29.12 0.73
CA LEU A 209 -4.39 29.27 -0.68
C LEU A 209 -4.53 30.74 -1.11
N LYS A 210 -4.12 31.05 -2.35
CA LYS A 210 -4.17 32.41 -2.93
C LYS A 210 -5.57 33.06 -2.94
N ASP A 211 -6.63 32.28 -2.74
CA ASP A 211 -8.02 32.77 -2.60
C ASP A 211 -8.37 33.27 -1.20
N ARG A 212 -7.47 33.09 -0.21
CA ARG A 212 -7.66 33.43 1.21
C ARG A 212 -8.95 32.81 1.80
N LEU A 213 -9.36 31.64 1.31
CA LEU A 213 -10.58 30.91 1.71
C LEU A 213 -10.32 29.41 1.93
N HIS A 214 -9.70 28.74 0.97
CA HIS A 214 -9.38 27.31 1.06
C HIS A 214 -8.00 27.13 1.70
N MET A 215 -7.78 26.00 2.37
CA MET A 215 -6.61 25.83 3.24
C MET A 215 -5.43 25.18 2.53
N THR A 216 -4.22 25.53 2.97
CA THR A 216 -2.98 24.78 2.71
C THR A 216 -2.95 23.49 3.55
N GLY A 217 -1.97 22.61 3.31
CA GLY A 217 -1.70 21.48 4.21
C GLY A 217 -1.49 21.90 5.67
N ALA A 218 -0.88 23.06 5.92
CA ALA A 218 -0.72 23.61 7.26
C ALA A 218 -2.06 24.01 7.93
N GLY A 219 -3.02 24.52 7.15
CA GLY A 219 -4.38 24.77 7.65
C GLY A 219 -5.14 23.48 8.00
N TYR A 220 -5.01 22.43 7.18
CA TYR A 220 -5.56 21.11 7.51
C TYR A 220 -4.84 20.42 8.67
N ALA A 221 -3.54 20.67 8.88
CA ALA A 221 -2.80 20.09 10.02
C ALA A 221 -3.39 20.51 11.38
N ILE A 222 -3.84 21.75 11.50
CA ILE A 222 -4.57 22.26 12.69
C ILE A 222 -5.89 21.51 12.88
N TRP A 223 -6.65 21.24 11.80
CA TRP A 223 -7.88 20.47 11.89
C TRP A 223 -7.62 19.01 12.28
N ASN A 224 -6.54 18.41 11.73
CA ASN A 224 -6.08 17.07 12.09
C ASN A 224 -5.74 16.98 13.59
N GLU A 225 -5.01 17.96 14.13
CA GLU A 225 -4.64 18.06 15.54
C GLU A 225 -5.87 18.09 16.46
N GLN A 226 -6.84 18.98 16.20
CA GLN A 226 -8.02 19.12 17.07
C GLN A 226 -8.97 17.91 16.99
N LEU A 227 -9.02 17.20 15.86
CA LEU A 227 -9.92 16.06 15.67
C LEU A 227 -9.33 14.71 16.10
N ARG A 228 -8.04 14.45 15.91
CA ARG A 228 -7.43 13.14 16.20
C ARG A 228 -7.75 12.61 17.61
N PRO A 229 -7.59 13.37 18.73
CA PRO A 229 -7.90 12.86 20.06
C PRO A 229 -9.41 12.73 20.36
N LEU A 230 -10.28 13.33 19.54
CA LEU A 230 -11.73 13.12 19.62
C LEU A 230 -12.13 11.86 18.86
N LEU A 231 -11.65 11.71 17.62
CA LEU A 231 -11.92 10.54 16.79
C LEU A 231 -11.36 9.24 17.40
N GLN A 232 -10.21 9.29 18.08
CA GLN A 232 -9.65 8.16 18.85
C GLN A 232 -10.45 7.78 20.11
N LYS A 233 -11.28 8.69 20.66
CA LYS A 233 -12.20 8.39 21.78
C LYS A 233 -13.54 7.83 21.27
N ILE A 234 -13.98 8.28 20.11
CA ILE A 234 -15.26 7.90 19.47
C ILE A 234 -15.12 6.57 18.70
N VAL A 235 -13.94 6.35 18.13
CA VAL A 235 -13.43 5.07 17.65
C VAL A 235 -12.21 4.72 18.53
N PRO A 236 -12.43 4.12 19.72
CA PRO A 236 -11.37 3.37 20.38
C PRO A 236 -10.79 2.34 19.39
N VAL A 237 -9.54 1.90 19.60
CA VAL A 237 -9.01 0.73 18.91
C VAL A 237 -9.80 -0.49 19.41
N ASP A 238 -10.90 -0.76 18.70
CA ASP A 238 -11.89 -1.78 19.04
C ASP A 238 -11.17 -3.14 19.04
N PRO A 239 -11.08 -3.84 20.18
CA PRO A 239 -10.20 -5.00 20.32
C PRO A 239 -10.73 -6.24 19.59
N GLY A 240 -11.75 -6.12 18.72
CA GLY A 240 -12.47 -7.23 18.08
C GLY A 240 -11.57 -8.32 17.46
N ALA A 241 -10.42 -7.96 16.89
CA ALA A 241 -9.43 -8.92 16.39
C ALA A 241 -8.75 -9.73 17.51
N ALA A 242 -8.34 -9.04 18.59
CA ALA A 242 -7.81 -9.69 19.78
C ALA A 242 -8.93 -10.41 20.56
N ALA A 243 -10.18 -9.98 20.49
CA ALA A 243 -11.32 -10.64 21.14
C ALA A 243 -11.83 -11.86 20.33
N LEU A 244 -11.62 -11.90 19.02
CA LEU A 244 -11.89 -13.06 18.16
C LEU A 244 -10.87 -14.19 18.39
N LEU A 245 -9.64 -13.85 18.77
CA LEU A 245 -8.50 -14.78 18.80
C LEU A 245 -7.89 -15.02 20.19
N SER A 246 -8.05 -14.12 21.16
CA SER A 246 -7.37 -14.25 22.45
C SER A 246 -8.17 -15.08 23.46
N GLY A 247 -7.46 -15.92 24.21
CA GLY A 247 -8.07 -16.94 25.06
C GLY A 247 -8.89 -17.97 24.25
N LYS A 248 -8.64 -18.07 22.94
CA LYS A 248 -9.31 -18.98 22.02
C LYS A 248 -8.35 -20.01 21.45
N ARG A 249 -8.82 -21.25 21.33
CA ARG A 249 -8.12 -22.31 20.61
C ARG A 249 -8.42 -22.21 19.11
N ILE A 250 -7.37 -21.99 18.34
CA ILE A 250 -7.45 -21.70 16.91
C ILE A 250 -6.72 -22.80 16.16
N VAL A 251 -7.49 -23.68 15.51
CA VAL A 251 -6.95 -24.80 14.74
C VAL A 251 -6.90 -24.42 13.26
N PHE A 252 -5.71 -24.46 12.67
CA PHE A 252 -5.50 -24.27 11.25
C PHE A 252 -5.58 -25.63 10.54
N LEU A 253 -6.56 -25.80 9.67
CA LEU A 253 -6.74 -26.98 8.82
C LEU A 253 -6.44 -26.62 7.37
N GLY A 254 -5.75 -27.50 6.67
CA GLY A 254 -5.38 -27.31 5.27
C GLY A 254 -4.38 -28.36 4.81
N ASP A 255 -3.78 -28.12 3.64
CA ASP A 255 -2.84 -29.05 3.02
C ASP A 255 -1.36 -28.78 3.42
N SER A 256 -0.41 -29.14 2.54
CA SER A 256 1.03 -28.90 2.71
C SER A 256 1.39 -27.43 2.87
N ILE A 257 0.61 -26.50 2.31
CA ILE A 257 0.82 -25.05 2.43
C ILE A 257 0.38 -24.56 3.81
N THR A 258 -0.50 -25.28 4.50
CA THR A 258 -0.80 -25.06 5.93
C THR A 258 0.24 -25.75 6.82
N TYR A 259 0.66 -26.97 6.48
CA TYR A 259 1.70 -27.71 7.21
C TYR A 259 3.07 -27.01 7.28
N SER A 260 3.44 -26.21 6.27
CA SER A 260 4.67 -25.40 6.28
C SER A 260 4.67 -24.32 7.38
N GLY A 261 3.48 -23.90 7.84
CA GLY A 261 3.27 -23.02 8.99
C GLY A 261 3.68 -21.55 8.81
N GLN A 262 4.42 -21.16 7.77
CA GLN A 262 5.05 -19.82 7.70
C GLN A 262 4.05 -18.66 7.85
N TYR A 263 2.90 -18.70 7.16
CA TYR A 263 1.87 -17.65 7.31
C TYR A 263 1.23 -17.62 8.70
N ILE A 264 1.17 -18.76 9.39
CA ILE A 264 0.66 -18.89 10.75
C ILE A 264 1.68 -18.30 11.74
N ALA A 265 2.98 -18.55 11.52
CA ALA A 265 4.06 -17.99 12.31
C ALA A 265 4.18 -16.46 12.15
N TYR A 266 4.03 -15.93 10.93
CA TYR A 266 3.99 -14.48 10.69
C TYR A 266 2.78 -13.83 11.39
N LEU A 267 1.58 -14.43 11.26
CA LEU A 267 0.36 -13.95 11.92
C LEU A 267 0.49 -13.96 13.45
N GLU A 268 0.94 -15.07 14.03
CA GLU A 268 1.11 -15.20 15.48
C GLU A 268 2.16 -14.22 16.02
N SER A 269 3.29 -14.08 15.34
CA SER A 269 4.35 -13.14 15.74
C SER A 269 3.87 -11.68 15.67
N LEU A 270 3.13 -11.30 14.63
CA LEU A 270 2.54 -9.96 14.50
C LEU A 270 1.49 -9.70 15.61
N LEU A 271 0.64 -10.68 15.93
CA LEU A 271 -0.32 -10.57 17.02
C LEU A 271 0.37 -10.43 18.39
N ARG A 272 1.44 -11.20 18.64
CA ARG A 272 2.17 -11.18 19.92
C ARG A 272 2.94 -9.88 20.14
N THR A 273 3.53 -9.26 19.12
CA THR A 273 4.22 -7.97 19.28
C THR A 273 3.24 -6.80 19.45
N ARG A 274 2.03 -6.90 18.90
CA ARG A 274 0.99 -5.87 19.04
C ARG A 274 0.09 -6.05 20.25
N PHE A 275 -0.04 -7.27 20.76
CA PHE A 275 -0.86 -7.62 21.93
C PHE A 275 -0.07 -8.50 22.93
N PRO A 276 1.07 -8.04 23.49
CA PRO A 276 1.96 -8.86 24.34
C PRO A 276 1.39 -9.27 25.70
N LEU A 277 0.17 -8.81 26.03
CA LEU A 277 -0.61 -9.17 27.22
C LEU A 277 -1.88 -9.97 26.85
N LYS A 278 -1.89 -10.62 25.68
CA LYS A 278 -2.98 -11.45 25.18
C LYS A 278 -2.47 -12.84 24.82
N GLU A 279 -3.16 -13.84 25.35
CA GLU A 279 -2.85 -15.25 25.08
C GLU A 279 -3.49 -15.68 23.76
N PHE A 280 -2.78 -16.47 22.98
CA PHE A 280 -3.21 -16.99 21.68
C PHE A 280 -2.80 -18.47 21.60
N ASP A 281 -3.77 -19.39 21.48
CA ASP A 281 -3.51 -20.83 21.36
C ASP A 281 -3.66 -21.28 19.90
N PHE A 282 -2.56 -21.14 19.16
CA PHE A 282 -2.47 -21.44 17.73
C PHE A 282 -1.97 -22.87 17.53
N LEU A 283 -2.81 -23.72 16.92
CA LEU A 283 -2.50 -25.12 16.61
C LEU A 283 -2.55 -25.34 15.10
N ASN A 284 -1.39 -25.55 14.49
CA ASN A 284 -1.30 -25.95 13.08
C ASN A 284 -1.57 -27.45 12.95
N LEU A 285 -2.59 -27.82 12.19
CA LEU A 285 -2.96 -29.20 11.86
C LEU A 285 -3.15 -29.36 10.34
N GLY A 286 -2.41 -28.60 9.53
CA GLY A 286 -2.30 -28.86 8.09
C GLY A 286 -1.66 -30.23 7.80
N LEU A 287 -2.08 -30.92 6.73
CA LEU A 287 -1.57 -32.24 6.37
C LEU A 287 -1.15 -32.30 4.89
N PRO A 288 0.11 -32.66 4.56
CA PRO A 288 0.58 -32.73 3.19
C PRO A 288 -0.22 -33.66 2.26
N SER A 289 -0.42 -33.21 1.01
CA SER A 289 -1.32 -33.80 -0.01
C SER A 289 -2.83 -33.77 0.31
N GLU A 290 -3.27 -33.28 1.47
CA GLU A 290 -4.67 -33.41 1.92
C GLU A 290 -5.67 -32.66 1.06
N THR A 291 -6.88 -33.22 0.97
CA THR A 291 -8.07 -32.65 0.33
C THR A 291 -9.26 -32.57 1.31
N CYS A 292 -10.35 -31.92 0.89
CA CYS A 292 -11.68 -32.09 1.48
C CYS A 292 -12.70 -32.70 0.51
N SER A 293 -12.33 -32.86 -0.77
CA SER A 293 -13.22 -33.39 -1.81
C SER A 293 -13.32 -34.92 -1.83
N GLY A 294 -12.53 -35.63 -1.02
CA GLY A 294 -12.37 -37.09 -1.09
C GLY A 294 -11.76 -37.60 -2.40
N LEU A 295 -11.18 -36.73 -3.23
CA LEU A 295 -10.62 -37.08 -4.53
C LEU A 295 -9.10 -37.32 -4.47
N SER A 296 -8.66 -38.35 -5.19
CA SER A 296 -7.27 -38.62 -5.53
C SER A 296 -7.18 -38.95 -7.02
N GLU A 297 -6.13 -38.50 -7.69
CA GLU A 297 -5.72 -39.03 -8.98
C GLU A 297 -5.16 -40.46 -8.85
N ASP A 298 -5.27 -41.22 -9.94
CA ASP A 298 -4.65 -42.54 -10.07
C ASP A 298 -3.13 -42.42 -9.98
N GLY A 299 -2.50 -43.33 -9.22
CA GLY A 299 -1.05 -43.32 -9.05
C GLY A 299 -0.51 -42.15 -8.21
N HIS A 300 -1.33 -41.46 -7.40
CA HIS A 300 -0.85 -40.41 -6.48
C HIS A 300 0.38 -40.86 -5.68
N ALA A 301 1.36 -39.96 -5.56
CA ALA A 301 2.66 -40.24 -4.93
C ALA A 301 3.39 -41.49 -5.49
N GLY A 302 3.22 -41.80 -6.78
CA GLY A 302 3.79 -43.00 -7.41
C GLY A 302 3.06 -44.29 -7.03
N GLY A 303 1.77 -44.20 -6.68
CA GLY A 303 0.94 -45.31 -6.22
C GLY A 303 1.11 -45.66 -4.73
N GLN A 304 1.89 -44.90 -3.97
CA GLN A 304 2.19 -45.21 -2.56
C GLN A 304 0.98 -45.03 -1.62
N PHE A 305 0.11 -44.05 -1.88
CA PHE A 305 -1.09 -43.78 -1.10
C PHE A 305 -2.06 -42.87 -1.89
N PRO A 306 -3.39 -43.02 -1.75
CA PRO A 306 -4.34 -42.03 -2.25
C PRO A 306 -4.25 -40.75 -1.41
N ARG A 307 -4.65 -39.60 -1.96
CA ARG A 307 -4.69 -38.34 -1.20
C ARG A 307 -5.47 -38.50 0.12
N PRO A 308 -4.90 -38.10 1.27
CA PRO A 308 -5.66 -38.10 2.52
C PRO A 308 -6.77 -37.05 2.45
N ASP A 309 -7.87 -37.28 3.15
CA ASP A 309 -9.01 -36.38 3.20
C ASP A 309 -9.29 -35.95 4.65
N VAL A 310 -9.52 -34.65 4.85
CA VAL A 310 -9.70 -34.07 6.19
C VAL A 310 -10.83 -34.75 6.98
N HIS A 311 -11.88 -35.24 6.31
CA HIS A 311 -13.04 -35.84 6.98
C HIS A 311 -12.76 -37.21 7.58
N GLU A 312 -11.66 -37.87 7.21
CA GLU A 312 -11.14 -39.06 7.88
C GLU A 312 -10.79 -38.75 9.35
N ARG A 313 -10.11 -37.63 9.58
CA ARG A 313 -9.60 -37.22 10.90
C ARG A 313 -10.41 -36.12 11.60
N LEU A 314 -11.30 -35.42 10.90
CA LEU A 314 -11.95 -34.20 11.38
C LEU A 314 -12.66 -34.39 12.73
N GLN A 315 -13.40 -35.48 12.93
CA GLN A 315 -14.08 -35.71 14.20
C GLN A 315 -13.08 -35.88 15.36
N ARG A 316 -11.96 -36.58 15.12
CA ARG A 316 -10.88 -36.75 16.11
C ARG A 316 -10.17 -35.42 16.42
N VAL A 317 -10.04 -34.52 15.45
CA VAL A 317 -9.59 -33.13 15.68
C VAL A 317 -10.56 -32.39 16.61
N LEU A 318 -11.86 -32.43 16.30
CA LEU A 318 -12.89 -31.72 17.06
C LEU A 318 -12.98 -32.23 18.51
N ASP A 319 -13.00 -33.55 18.71
CA ASP A 319 -13.17 -34.19 20.02
C ASP A 319 -11.95 -33.99 20.94
N LYS A 320 -10.73 -34.14 20.39
CA LYS A 320 -9.47 -34.04 21.15
C LYS A 320 -9.08 -32.59 21.42
N LEU A 321 -9.12 -31.72 20.41
CA LEU A 321 -8.62 -30.35 20.55
C LEU A 321 -9.69 -29.38 21.05
N LYS A 322 -10.96 -29.58 20.68
CA LYS A 322 -12.11 -28.70 21.01
C LYS A 322 -11.87 -27.23 20.62
N PRO A 323 -11.70 -26.92 19.32
CA PRO A 323 -11.41 -25.55 18.86
C PRO A 323 -12.60 -24.60 19.05
N ASP A 324 -12.31 -23.37 19.51
CA ASP A 324 -13.27 -22.25 19.40
C ASP A 324 -13.41 -21.78 17.94
N LEU A 325 -12.30 -21.86 17.20
CA LEU A 325 -12.16 -21.34 15.86
C LEU A 325 -11.34 -22.30 14.99
N ILE A 326 -11.83 -22.57 13.79
CA ILE A 326 -11.08 -23.23 12.72
C ILE A 326 -10.80 -22.23 11.61
N VAL A 327 -9.55 -22.19 11.15
CA VAL A 327 -9.14 -21.50 9.92
C VAL A 327 -8.85 -22.56 8.88
N ALA A 328 -9.72 -22.71 7.90
CA ALA A 328 -9.68 -23.79 6.90
C ALA A 328 -9.18 -23.29 5.54
N CYS A 329 -8.05 -23.79 5.07
CA CYS A 329 -7.42 -23.46 3.79
C CYS A 329 -7.35 -24.70 2.89
N TYR A 330 -8.35 -24.87 2.01
CA TYR A 330 -8.42 -26.01 1.10
C TYR A 330 -8.84 -25.57 -0.31
N GLY A 331 -8.22 -26.22 -1.31
CA GLY A 331 -8.62 -26.15 -2.71
C GLY A 331 -7.52 -26.63 -3.65
N MET A 332 -6.25 -26.36 -3.33
CA MET A 332 -5.07 -26.68 -4.15
C MET A 332 -5.03 -28.15 -4.58
N ASN A 333 -5.20 -29.10 -3.66
CA ASN A 333 -5.28 -30.52 -4.00
C ASN A 333 -6.69 -31.00 -4.43
N CYS A 334 -7.73 -30.19 -4.22
CA CYS A 334 -9.12 -30.65 -4.27
C CYS A 334 -9.66 -30.86 -5.69
N GLY A 335 -9.04 -30.24 -6.71
CA GLY A 335 -9.30 -30.50 -8.13
C GLY A 335 -8.35 -31.53 -8.77
N ILE A 336 -7.47 -32.16 -7.97
CA ILE A 336 -6.48 -33.18 -8.39
C ILE A 336 -5.63 -32.79 -9.62
N TYR A 337 -5.33 -31.50 -9.76
CA TYR A 337 -4.49 -30.91 -10.84
C TYR A 337 -5.04 -31.11 -12.27
N LEU A 338 -6.26 -31.63 -12.41
CA LEU A 338 -6.98 -31.78 -13.68
C LEU A 338 -7.74 -30.50 -14.06
N PRO A 339 -8.14 -30.33 -15.34
CA PRO A 339 -9.03 -29.25 -15.76
C PRO A 339 -10.35 -29.20 -14.96
N PHE A 340 -11.03 -28.05 -14.98
CA PHE A 340 -12.31 -27.86 -14.29
C PHE A 340 -13.36 -28.89 -14.74
N ALA A 341 -14.13 -29.42 -13.79
CA ALA A 341 -15.33 -30.20 -14.04
C ALA A 341 -16.30 -30.04 -12.86
N GLU A 342 -17.60 -29.92 -13.16
CA GLU A 342 -18.65 -29.70 -12.14
C GLU A 342 -18.70 -30.81 -11.09
N GLU A 343 -18.42 -32.06 -11.45
CA GLU A 343 -18.37 -33.19 -10.49
C GLU A 343 -17.27 -33.01 -9.43
N ARG A 344 -16.07 -32.59 -9.85
CA ARG A 344 -14.94 -32.31 -8.93
C ARG A 344 -15.20 -31.08 -8.09
N PHE A 345 -15.84 -30.07 -8.68
CA PHE A 345 -16.25 -28.86 -7.98
C PHE A 345 -17.32 -29.15 -6.92
N ALA A 346 -18.37 -29.90 -7.26
CA ALA A 346 -19.41 -30.32 -6.34
C ALA A 346 -18.85 -31.11 -5.14
N LYS A 347 -17.86 -31.98 -5.37
CA LYS A 347 -17.11 -32.68 -4.32
C LYS A 347 -16.33 -31.72 -3.40
N TYR A 348 -15.65 -30.71 -3.95
CA TYR A 348 -15.01 -29.66 -3.15
C TYR A 348 -16.04 -28.87 -2.31
N GLN A 349 -17.14 -28.43 -2.93
CA GLN A 349 -18.18 -27.69 -2.23
C GLN A 349 -18.83 -28.51 -1.10
N ASP A 350 -19.08 -29.80 -1.33
CA ASP A 350 -19.58 -30.74 -0.33
C ASP A 350 -18.60 -30.91 0.84
N GLY A 351 -17.31 -31.11 0.57
CA GLY A 351 -16.27 -31.16 1.60
C GLY A 351 -16.27 -29.93 2.51
N ILE A 352 -16.22 -28.74 1.91
CA ILE A 352 -16.29 -27.47 2.64
C ILE A 352 -17.59 -27.36 3.48
N ARG A 353 -18.75 -27.76 2.93
CA ARG A 353 -20.02 -27.80 3.68
C ARG A 353 -19.99 -28.79 4.84
N ARG A 354 -19.50 -30.01 4.64
CA ARG A 354 -19.36 -31.04 5.69
C ARG A 354 -18.42 -30.59 6.80
N LEU A 355 -17.32 -29.91 6.45
CA LEU A 355 -16.34 -29.39 7.42
C LEU A 355 -17.00 -28.32 8.29
N ARG A 356 -17.65 -27.34 7.65
CA ARG A 356 -18.38 -26.27 8.34
C ARG A 356 -19.53 -26.79 9.19
N SER A 357 -20.20 -27.86 8.76
CA SER A 357 -21.28 -28.52 9.51
C SER A 357 -20.75 -29.21 10.77
N ALA A 358 -19.74 -30.09 10.65
CA ALA A 358 -19.14 -30.79 11.78
C ALA A 358 -18.54 -29.81 12.80
N ALA A 359 -17.81 -28.80 12.33
CA ALA A 359 -17.28 -27.73 13.18
C ALA A 359 -18.39 -26.99 13.96
N LYS A 360 -19.48 -26.60 13.29
CA LYS A 360 -20.64 -25.96 13.93
C LYS A 360 -21.28 -26.86 14.98
N THR A 361 -21.42 -28.17 14.70
CA THR A 361 -21.95 -29.16 15.66
C THR A 361 -21.07 -29.28 16.90
N ALA A 362 -19.75 -29.19 16.74
CA ALA A 362 -18.78 -29.13 17.84
C ALA A 362 -18.67 -27.75 18.52
N GLY A 363 -19.49 -26.76 18.13
CA GLY A 363 -19.48 -25.40 18.67
C GLY A 363 -18.42 -24.46 18.08
N ALA A 364 -17.55 -24.96 17.20
CA ALA A 364 -16.47 -24.20 16.59
C ALA A 364 -16.97 -23.23 15.51
N LYS A 365 -16.43 -22.00 15.51
CA LYS A 365 -16.56 -21.07 14.38
C LYS A 365 -15.63 -21.51 13.25
N VAL A 366 -15.98 -21.18 12.00
CA VAL A 366 -15.11 -21.45 10.84
C VAL A 366 -14.93 -20.21 9.98
N ILE A 367 -13.65 -19.83 9.81
CA ILE A 367 -13.15 -18.93 8.78
C ILE A 367 -12.59 -19.81 7.66
N HIS A 368 -12.99 -19.57 6.42
CA HIS A 368 -12.35 -20.19 5.27
C HIS A 368 -11.35 -19.22 4.64
N LEU A 369 -10.18 -19.72 4.24
CA LEU A 369 -9.31 -19.07 3.27
C LEU A 369 -9.64 -19.66 1.90
N THR A 370 -9.63 -18.84 0.85
CA THR A 370 -9.57 -19.35 -0.54
C THR A 370 -8.29 -20.17 -0.75
N PRO A 371 -8.22 -21.07 -1.75
CA PRO A 371 -6.93 -21.66 -2.12
C PRO A 371 -5.89 -20.56 -2.49
N PRO A 372 -4.60 -20.75 -2.19
CA PRO A 372 -3.54 -19.88 -2.69
C PRO A 372 -3.35 -20.03 -4.21
N THR A 373 -2.59 -19.14 -4.84
CA THR A 373 -2.24 -19.19 -6.27
C THR A 373 -1.49 -20.46 -6.64
N TYR A 374 -1.87 -21.09 -7.75
CA TYR A 374 -1.09 -22.09 -8.46
C TYR A 374 -0.38 -21.46 -9.66
N ASP A 375 0.88 -21.80 -9.88
CA ASP A 375 1.71 -21.18 -10.92
C ASP A 375 2.42 -22.26 -11.77
N PRO A 376 1.92 -22.63 -12.96
CA PRO A 376 2.46 -23.76 -13.73
C PRO A 376 3.85 -23.51 -14.33
N ARG A 377 4.32 -22.25 -14.38
CA ARG A 377 5.54 -21.87 -15.12
C ARG A 377 6.86 -22.51 -14.62
N PRO A 378 7.08 -22.74 -13.31
CA PRO A 378 8.32 -23.34 -12.81
C PRO A 378 8.39 -24.87 -13.00
N LEU A 379 7.25 -25.50 -13.32
CA LEU A 379 7.15 -26.95 -13.42
C LEU A 379 7.76 -27.48 -14.72
N LYS A 380 9.02 -27.92 -14.64
CA LYS A 380 9.70 -28.69 -15.68
C LYS A 380 8.86 -29.91 -16.05
N GLY A 381 8.46 -30.02 -17.33
CA GLY A 381 7.57 -31.06 -17.84
C GLY A 381 6.11 -30.65 -18.02
N GLY A 382 5.71 -29.44 -17.59
CA GLY A 382 4.38 -28.88 -17.86
C GLY A 382 3.33 -29.30 -16.84
N GLY A 383 3.26 -28.55 -15.73
CA GLY A 383 2.06 -28.56 -14.88
C GLY A 383 0.83 -28.05 -15.64
N SER A 384 -0.37 -28.47 -15.20
CA SER A 384 -1.64 -28.14 -15.87
C SER A 384 -1.84 -26.62 -16.00
N ALA A 385 -1.60 -26.10 -17.21
CA ALA A 385 -1.51 -24.65 -17.47
C ALA A 385 -2.78 -23.87 -17.11
N SER A 386 -3.93 -24.53 -17.06
CA SER A 386 -5.24 -23.96 -16.71
C SER A 386 -5.66 -24.19 -15.26
N TYR A 387 -4.87 -24.88 -14.43
CA TYR A 387 -5.32 -25.30 -13.10
C TYR A 387 -5.53 -24.13 -12.12
N ASN A 388 -4.84 -23.00 -12.27
CA ASN A 388 -5.20 -21.82 -11.49
C ASN A 388 -6.64 -21.37 -11.77
N GLY A 389 -7.15 -21.54 -13.01
CA GLY A 389 -8.54 -21.28 -13.36
C GLY A 389 -9.56 -22.20 -12.66
N VAL A 390 -9.13 -23.36 -12.15
CA VAL A 390 -9.93 -24.19 -11.24
C VAL A 390 -9.98 -23.56 -9.84
N LEU A 391 -8.84 -23.05 -9.37
CA LEU A 391 -8.72 -22.36 -8.08
C LEU A 391 -9.40 -20.99 -8.07
N ASP A 392 -9.42 -20.26 -9.20
CA ASP A 392 -10.22 -19.06 -9.41
C ASP A 392 -11.71 -19.39 -9.20
N ARG A 393 -12.26 -20.42 -9.88
CA ARG A 393 -13.66 -20.89 -9.72
C ARG A 393 -13.98 -21.34 -8.29
N TYR A 394 -13.06 -22.05 -7.64
CA TYR A 394 -13.21 -22.48 -6.25
C TYR A 394 -13.23 -21.27 -5.29
N SER A 395 -12.40 -20.27 -5.56
CA SER A 395 -12.33 -19.01 -4.79
C SER A 395 -13.56 -18.15 -4.98
N GLU A 396 -14.02 -17.94 -6.21
CA GLU A 396 -15.26 -17.21 -6.56
C GLU A 396 -16.48 -17.77 -5.79
N TRP A 397 -16.65 -19.10 -5.81
CA TRP A 397 -17.75 -19.74 -5.06
C TRP A 397 -17.59 -19.61 -3.56
N LEU A 398 -16.39 -19.80 -3.01
CA LEU A 398 -16.16 -19.68 -1.59
C LEU A 398 -16.45 -18.23 -1.13
N ILE A 399 -15.98 -17.23 -1.89
CA ILE A 399 -16.25 -15.81 -1.68
C ILE A 399 -17.77 -15.52 -1.74
N SER A 400 -18.52 -16.13 -2.65
CA SER A 400 -19.97 -15.92 -2.74
C SER A 400 -20.72 -16.39 -1.48
N GLN A 401 -20.16 -17.36 -0.72
CA GLN A 401 -20.75 -17.79 0.55
C GLN A 401 -20.74 -16.72 1.65
N ARG A 402 -20.05 -15.59 1.46
CA ARG A 402 -20.22 -14.39 2.32
C ARG A 402 -21.69 -13.94 2.38
N ALA A 403 -22.44 -14.08 1.29
CA ALA A 403 -23.89 -13.79 1.27
C ALA A 403 -24.71 -14.74 2.16
N ASN A 404 -24.22 -15.97 2.37
CA ASN A 404 -24.79 -16.98 3.27
C ASN A 404 -24.28 -16.82 4.72
N GLY A 405 -23.69 -15.68 5.07
CA GLY A 405 -23.14 -15.41 6.41
C GLY A 405 -21.86 -16.19 6.74
N TRP A 406 -21.11 -16.65 5.73
CA TRP A 406 -19.83 -17.34 5.97
C TRP A 406 -18.68 -16.33 6.04
N THR A 407 -17.81 -16.48 7.04
CA THR A 407 -16.55 -15.74 7.07
C THR A 407 -15.57 -16.38 6.10
N VAL A 408 -15.21 -15.62 5.05
CA VAL A 408 -14.29 -16.06 4.01
C VAL A 408 -13.28 -14.96 3.72
N ILE A 409 -11.99 -15.27 3.82
CA ILE A 409 -10.87 -14.39 3.52
C ILE A 409 -10.34 -14.79 2.14
N ASP A 410 -10.18 -13.80 1.26
CA ASP A 410 -9.59 -14.01 -0.05
C ASP A 410 -8.07 -13.82 0.03
N ILE A 411 -7.33 -14.90 -0.21
CA ILE A 411 -5.88 -14.90 -0.41
C ILE A 411 -5.52 -15.14 -1.89
N HIS A 412 -6.46 -15.60 -2.72
CA HIS A 412 -6.23 -15.98 -4.11
C HIS A 412 -6.09 -14.75 -5.00
N GLY A 413 -7.06 -13.83 -4.92
CA GLY A 413 -7.06 -12.56 -5.66
C GLY A 413 -5.80 -11.72 -5.40
N PRO A 414 -5.42 -11.46 -4.14
CA PRO A 414 -4.20 -10.73 -3.81
C PRO A 414 -2.91 -11.40 -4.34
N MET A 415 -2.76 -12.72 -4.18
CA MET A 415 -1.57 -13.43 -4.68
C MET A 415 -1.50 -13.44 -6.22
N ASN A 416 -2.62 -13.66 -6.91
CA ASN A 416 -2.70 -13.56 -8.38
C ASN A 416 -2.33 -12.15 -8.86
N ALA A 417 -2.87 -11.11 -8.21
CA ALA A 417 -2.62 -9.71 -8.56
C ALA A 417 -1.14 -9.31 -8.35
N HIS A 418 -0.54 -9.72 -7.23
CA HIS A 418 0.89 -9.48 -6.95
C HIS A 418 1.79 -10.19 -7.95
N LEU A 419 1.52 -11.48 -8.22
CA LEU A 419 2.27 -12.28 -9.19
C LEU A 419 2.19 -11.66 -10.60
N ALA A 420 1.01 -11.20 -11.02
CA ALA A 420 0.83 -10.50 -12.29
C ALA A 420 1.52 -9.12 -12.33
N ALA A 421 1.54 -8.37 -11.22
CA ALA A 421 2.20 -7.08 -11.13
C ALA A 421 3.73 -7.20 -11.18
N ARG A 422 4.31 -8.13 -10.39
CA ARG A 422 5.75 -8.46 -10.43
C ARG A 422 6.20 -8.94 -11.81
N ARG A 423 5.37 -9.74 -12.50
CA ARG A 423 5.67 -10.28 -13.84
C ARG A 423 5.66 -9.27 -14.98
N LYS A 424 5.30 -8.00 -14.73
CA LYS A 424 5.53 -6.89 -15.67
C LYS A 424 6.97 -6.34 -15.59
N GLN A 425 7.69 -6.62 -14.50
CA GLN A 425 9.07 -6.18 -14.26
C GLN A 425 10.06 -7.33 -14.40
N ASP A 426 9.70 -8.51 -13.89
CA ASP A 426 10.46 -9.76 -14.02
C ASP A 426 9.52 -10.89 -14.49
N PRO A 427 9.50 -11.24 -15.78
CA PRO A 427 8.67 -12.32 -16.32
C PRO A 427 8.94 -13.70 -15.71
N LYS A 428 10.13 -13.91 -15.11
CA LYS A 428 10.57 -15.16 -14.48
C LYS A 428 10.30 -15.17 -12.95
N PHE A 429 9.75 -14.09 -12.38
CA PHE A 429 9.31 -14.02 -10.98
C PHE A 429 8.29 -15.12 -10.63
N VAL A 430 8.34 -15.65 -9.41
CA VAL A 430 7.47 -16.72 -8.90
C VAL A 430 7.04 -16.48 -7.46
N LEU A 431 5.85 -16.96 -7.08
CA LEU A 431 5.45 -17.09 -5.68
C LEU A 431 5.64 -18.52 -5.12
N ALA A 432 5.91 -19.51 -5.96
CA ALA A 432 6.18 -20.89 -5.58
C ALA A 432 7.21 -21.51 -6.54
N ASN A 433 8.29 -22.12 -6.04
CA ASN A 433 9.37 -22.64 -6.90
C ASN A 433 9.01 -23.94 -7.65
N ASP A 434 7.97 -24.63 -7.17
CA ASP A 434 7.36 -25.82 -7.79
C ASP A 434 5.92 -25.54 -8.28
N GLY A 435 5.53 -24.26 -8.32
CA GLY A 435 4.18 -23.85 -8.71
C GLY A 435 3.07 -24.11 -7.69
N VAL A 436 3.37 -24.74 -6.55
CA VAL A 436 2.37 -25.14 -5.53
C VAL A 436 2.69 -24.54 -4.17
N HIS A 437 3.90 -24.74 -3.65
CA HIS A 437 4.27 -24.35 -2.30
C HIS A 437 4.79 -22.92 -2.26
N ALA A 438 4.01 -22.05 -1.62
CA ALA A 438 4.32 -20.64 -1.45
C ALA A 438 5.71 -20.44 -0.81
N ASN A 439 6.51 -19.56 -1.40
CA ASN A 439 7.74 -19.06 -0.81
C ASN A 439 7.42 -18.04 0.32
N PRO A 440 8.42 -17.57 1.11
CA PRO A 440 8.20 -16.62 2.20
C PRO A 440 7.41 -15.36 1.80
N THR A 441 7.55 -14.88 0.55
CA THR A 441 6.77 -13.73 0.04
C THR A 441 5.32 -14.12 -0.24
N GLY A 442 5.07 -15.32 -0.76
CA GLY A 442 3.71 -15.87 -0.91
C GLY A 442 3.01 -16.05 0.44
N HIS A 443 3.72 -16.61 1.43
CA HIS A 443 3.21 -16.74 2.80
C HIS A 443 3.01 -15.38 3.50
N TRP A 444 3.79 -14.36 3.17
CA TRP A 444 3.53 -12.99 3.61
C TRP A 444 2.23 -12.44 3.03
N LEU A 445 1.98 -12.57 1.71
CA LEU A 445 0.72 -12.14 1.07
C LEU A 445 -0.51 -12.81 1.70
N MET A 446 -0.44 -14.12 1.99
CA MET A 446 -1.48 -14.83 2.76
C MET A 446 -1.70 -14.19 4.15
N THR A 447 -0.62 -13.85 4.84
CA THR A 447 -0.66 -13.21 6.17
C THR A 447 -1.28 -11.82 6.10
N GLN A 448 -0.91 -11.01 5.10
CA GLN A 448 -1.46 -9.67 4.90
C GLN A 448 -2.97 -9.72 4.73
N ALA A 449 -3.49 -10.59 3.86
CA ALA A 449 -4.92 -10.73 3.63
C ALA A 449 -5.70 -11.22 4.87
N ILE A 450 -5.12 -12.11 5.68
CA ILE A 450 -5.70 -12.50 6.98
C ILE A 450 -5.70 -11.31 7.95
N CYS A 451 -4.58 -10.60 8.05
CA CYS A 451 -4.44 -9.41 8.87
C CYS A 451 -5.33 -8.25 8.39
N ASP A 452 -5.71 -8.18 7.11
CA ASP A 452 -6.61 -7.17 6.53
C ASP A 452 -8.05 -7.42 6.93
N TYR A 453 -8.48 -8.69 6.86
CA TYR A 453 -9.75 -9.11 7.45
C TYR A 453 -9.77 -8.81 8.95
N LEU A 454 -8.73 -9.20 9.69
CA LEU A 454 -8.62 -8.90 11.12
C LEU A 454 -8.46 -7.40 11.41
N ARG A 455 -7.96 -6.58 10.48
CA ARG A 455 -7.93 -5.11 10.59
C ARG A 455 -9.31 -4.48 10.45
N GLN A 456 -10.19 -5.06 9.64
CA GLN A 456 -11.63 -4.72 9.63
C GLN A 456 -12.31 -5.08 10.96
N GLN A 457 -11.68 -5.93 11.79
CA GLN A 457 -12.12 -6.30 13.14
C GLN A 457 -11.28 -5.68 14.28
N GLY A 458 -10.16 -4.97 14.03
CA GLY A 458 -9.40 -4.28 15.09
C GLY A 458 -7.86 -4.23 15.03
N ILE A 459 -7.14 -4.93 14.14
CA ILE A 459 -5.65 -4.85 14.11
C ILE A 459 -5.15 -3.52 13.51
N ARG A 460 -4.91 -2.50 14.36
CA ARG A 460 -4.24 -1.23 14.01
C ARG A 460 -3.42 -0.70 15.20
N THR A 461 -2.09 -0.86 15.17
CA THR A 461 -1.21 -0.49 16.30
C THR A 461 0.21 -0.11 15.87
N GLY A 462 0.37 0.83 14.93
CA GLY A 462 1.66 1.51 14.74
C GLY A 462 1.97 2.48 15.91
N GLN A 463 3.25 2.69 16.25
CA GLN A 463 3.67 3.68 17.25
C GLN A 463 4.68 4.67 16.64
N GLY A 464 4.40 5.97 16.72
CA GLY A 464 5.33 7.03 16.33
C GLY A 464 5.64 7.94 17.51
N VAL A 465 6.87 8.45 17.59
CA VAL A 465 7.32 9.36 18.67
C VAL A 465 8.08 10.53 18.04
N SER A 466 7.71 11.77 18.37
CA SER A 466 8.48 12.95 17.94
C SER A 466 9.46 13.41 19.02
N LEU A 467 10.62 13.89 18.58
CA LEU A 467 11.54 14.67 19.43
C LEU A 467 10.91 15.98 19.91
N ASP A 468 9.89 16.48 19.21
CA ASP A 468 9.07 17.62 19.65
C ASP A 468 8.30 17.35 20.95
N ASP A 469 7.95 16.10 21.23
CA ASP A 469 7.07 15.72 22.34
C ASP A 469 7.84 15.39 23.64
N GLN A 470 9.18 15.28 23.59
CA GLN A 470 9.99 14.62 24.63
C GLN A 470 11.07 15.51 25.30
N GLY A 471 10.97 16.84 25.18
CA GLY A 471 11.73 17.78 26.01
C GLY A 471 12.70 18.70 25.25
N PRO A 472 13.86 19.09 25.83
CA PRO A 472 14.78 20.04 25.21
C PRO A 472 15.34 19.50 23.89
N LYS A 473 15.06 20.19 22.78
CA LYS A 473 15.43 19.77 21.42
C LYS A 473 16.92 19.49 21.24
N ASP A 474 17.78 20.29 21.88
CA ASP A 474 19.24 20.16 21.80
C ASP A 474 19.81 18.89 22.48
N SER A 475 18.99 18.12 23.21
CA SER A 475 19.41 16.85 23.82
C SER A 475 19.62 15.73 22.79
N HIS A 476 18.90 15.78 21.66
CA HIS A 476 18.77 14.71 20.68
C HIS A 476 18.43 13.32 21.28
N LEU A 477 17.75 13.30 22.43
CA LEU A 477 17.38 12.11 23.18
C LEU A 477 15.90 11.76 22.94
N LEU A 478 15.63 10.52 22.58
CA LEU A 478 14.30 9.95 22.39
C LEU A 478 14.10 8.84 23.41
N GLU A 479 13.03 8.90 24.20
CA GLU A 479 12.78 7.94 25.27
C GLU A 479 11.28 7.61 25.36
N TRP A 480 10.93 6.33 25.25
CA TRP A 480 9.53 5.90 25.34
C TRP A 480 9.38 4.45 25.81
N LYS A 481 8.14 4.06 26.13
CA LYS A 481 7.76 2.66 26.34
C LYS A 481 7.33 2.07 24.99
N CYS A 482 8.22 1.26 24.42
CA CYS A 482 8.16 0.69 23.09
C CYS A 482 7.59 -0.75 23.13
N VAL A 483 6.72 -1.10 22.18
CA VAL A 483 6.43 -2.51 21.86
C VAL A 483 7.38 -3.00 20.77
N LEU A 484 7.70 -4.30 20.77
CA LEU A 484 8.50 -4.89 19.68
C LEU A 484 7.88 -4.63 18.32
N ASP A 485 8.72 -4.48 17.30
CA ASP A 485 8.33 -4.25 15.92
C ASP A 485 7.55 -5.43 15.29
N ALA A 486 6.90 -5.20 14.15
CA ALA A 486 6.44 -6.34 13.35
C ALA A 486 7.66 -7.09 12.76
N PRO A 487 7.68 -8.44 12.78
CA PRO A 487 8.80 -9.21 12.26
C PRO A 487 9.00 -8.97 10.77
N MET A 488 10.26 -8.73 10.40
CA MET A 488 10.72 -8.71 9.02
C MET A 488 11.49 -10.02 8.77
N ASP A 489 10.97 -10.89 7.91
CA ASP A 489 11.71 -12.07 7.47
C ASP A 489 12.70 -11.68 6.37
N PRO A 490 14.02 -11.91 6.53
CA PRO A 490 15.01 -11.55 5.52
C PRO A 490 14.88 -12.36 4.22
N ALA A 491 14.08 -13.43 4.19
CA ALA A 491 13.76 -14.18 2.98
C ALA A 491 12.58 -13.58 2.17
N TRP A 492 11.96 -12.48 2.63
CA TRP A 492 10.99 -11.73 1.83
C TRP A 492 11.66 -10.98 0.68
N ASN A 493 11.05 -11.02 -0.51
CA ASN A 493 11.57 -10.31 -1.68
C ASN A 493 11.41 -8.79 -1.48
N ALA A 494 12.52 -8.08 -1.29
CA ALA A 494 12.53 -6.66 -0.96
C ALA A 494 11.83 -5.76 -2.00
N ASP A 495 11.82 -6.15 -3.28
CA ASP A 495 11.06 -5.46 -4.33
C ASP A 495 9.55 -5.68 -4.21
N SER A 496 9.12 -6.88 -3.85
CA SER A 496 7.73 -7.18 -3.51
C SER A 496 7.25 -6.36 -2.32
N LEU A 497 8.06 -6.26 -1.25
CA LEU A 497 7.77 -5.39 -0.11
C LEU A 497 7.67 -3.90 -0.48
N ALA A 498 8.38 -3.43 -1.51
CA ALA A 498 8.30 -2.04 -1.95
C ALA A 498 7.16 -1.76 -2.95
N LEU A 499 6.66 -2.80 -3.63
CA LEU A 499 5.42 -2.76 -4.42
C LEU A 499 4.18 -2.75 -3.50
N GLU A 500 4.23 -3.56 -2.44
CA GLU A 500 3.23 -3.61 -1.38
C GLU A 500 3.17 -2.30 -0.60
N ARG A 501 2.22 -1.42 -0.96
CA ARG A 501 1.86 -0.23 -0.17
C ARG A 501 1.09 -0.60 1.12
N SER A 502 1.40 -1.74 1.73
CA SER A 502 0.60 -2.31 2.81
C SER A 502 0.88 -1.64 4.15
N HIS A 503 -0.18 -1.38 4.88
CA HIS A 503 -0.15 -0.78 6.22
C HIS A 503 0.36 -1.73 7.33
N TYR A 504 0.96 -2.86 6.96
CA TYR A 504 1.77 -3.71 7.84
C TYR A 504 3.24 -3.27 7.80
N LEU A 505 3.67 -2.71 6.67
CA LEU A 505 4.83 -1.83 6.62
C LEU A 505 4.53 -0.47 7.30
N LEU A 506 3.31 -0.22 7.76
CA LEU A 506 2.94 0.84 8.71
C LEU A 506 2.51 0.28 10.08
N ASN A 507 3.16 -0.80 10.53
CA ASN A 507 2.93 -1.45 11.83
C ASN A 507 4.26 -1.71 12.57
N GLY A 508 5.14 -0.72 12.56
CA GLY A 508 6.40 -0.71 13.30
C GLY A 508 6.46 0.41 14.36
N ASN A 509 7.69 0.88 14.62
CA ASN A 509 8.02 2.08 15.38
C ASN A 509 8.69 3.13 14.46
N TRP A 510 8.28 4.40 14.56
CA TRP A 510 8.92 5.53 13.85
C TRP A 510 9.36 6.63 14.80
N ILE A 511 10.45 7.32 14.43
CA ILE A 511 10.90 8.54 15.10
C ILE A 511 10.91 9.73 14.13
N HIS A 512 10.36 10.86 14.57
CA HIS A 512 10.37 12.12 13.84
C HIS A 512 11.17 13.18 14.63
N ALA A 513 11.90 14.05 13.93
CA ALA A 513 12.69 15.10 14.56
C ALA A 513 12.88 16.32 13.65
N THR A 514 12.50 17.51 14.14
CA THR A 514 12.66 18.78 13.41
C THR A 514 12.83 20.00 14.33
N PRO A 515 13.58 21.05 13.94
CA PRO A 515 14.50 21.12 12.81
C PRO A 515 15.82 20.41 13.10
N LEU A 516 16.48 19.89 12.06
CA LEU A 516 17.80 19.24 12.17
C LEU A 516 18.83 20.04 11.36
N LYS A 517 20.06 20.16 11.89
CA LYS A 517 21.15 20.95 11.28
C LYS A 517 22.20 20.11 10.54
N ALA A 518 22.39 18.85 10.92
CA ALA A 518 23.32 17.93 10.27
C ALA A 518 22.58 17.09 9.22
N PRO A 519 23.22 16.65 8.11
CA PRO A 519 22.57 15.87 7.06
C PRO A 519 22.31 14.41 7.48
N ARG A 520 23.11 13.86 8.41
CA ARG A 520 22.94 12.50 8.96
C ARG A 520 23.09 12.51 10.48
N PHE A 521 22.54 11.49 11.12
CA PHE A 521 22.66 11.19 12.53
C PHE A 521 23.01 9.71 12.69
N ASP A 522 24.04 9.45 13.50
CA ASP A 522 24.36 8.09 13.92
C ASP A 522 23.50 7.78 15.15
N VAL A 523 22.67 6.73 15.06
CA VAL A 523 21.68 6.39 16.09
C VAL A 523 22.35 5.50 17.12
N THR A 524 22.22 5.85 18.41
CA THR A 524 22.81 5.08 19.51
C THR A 524 21.77 4.56 20.48
N GLU A 525 21.91 3.30 20.90
CA GLU A 525 21.16 2.64 21.98
C GLU A 525 22.17 2.19 23.03
N GLY A 526 21.96 2.53 24.31
CA GLY A 526 22.92 2.19 25.38
C GLY A 526 24.35 2.73 25.19
N GLY A 527 24.55 3.69 24.27
CA GLY A 527 25.86 4.21 23.87
C GLY A 527 26.54 3.47 22.70
N GLN A 528 25.98 2.36 22.21
CA GLN A 528 26.45 1.67 21.00
C GLN A 528 25.71 2.20 19.76
N VAL A 529 26.41 2.32 18.62
CA VAL A 529 25.79 2.72 17.35
C VAL A 529 25.01 1.54 16.78
N VAL A 530 23.69 1.71 16.65
CA VAL A 530 22.74 0.70 16.16
C VAL A 530 22.35 0.87 14.69
N GLY A 531 22.74 1.99 14.09
CA GLY A 531 22.57 2.31 12.67
C GLY A 531 22.72 3.81 12.41
N THR A 532 22.30 4.28 11.23
CA THR A 532 22.35 5.71 10.86
C THR A 532 21.05 6.10 10.16
N LEU A 533 20.61 7.34 10.38
CA LEU A 533 19.44 7.95 9.75
C LEU A 533 19.81 9.30 9.17
N THR A 534 19.26 9.66 8.01
CA THR A 534 19.41 11.01 7.46
C THR A 534 18.47 12.01 8.13
N ALA A 535 18.74 13.30 7.97
CA ALA A 535 17.79 14.35 8.33
C ALA A 535 16.47 14.25 7.54
N TYR A 536 16.51 13.75 6.29
CA TYR A 536 15.32 13.58 5.46
C TYR A 536 14.44 12.43 5.93
N GLU A 537 15.01 11.31 6.37
CA GLU A 537 14.27 10.22 7.03
C GLU A 537 13.61 10.69 8.33
N LEU A 538 14.31 11.51 9.12
CA LEU A 538 13.83 12.01 10.41
C LEU A 538 12.79 13.15 10.28
N GLN A 539 12.86 13.95 9.21
CA GLN A 539 11.89 15.02 8.92
C GLN A 539 10.67 14.51 8.14
N ALA A 540 10.83 13.43 7.37
CA ALA A 540 9.75 12.64 6.76
C ALA A 540 8.58 13.46 6.16
N PRO A 541 8.82 14.40 5.22
CA PRO A 541 7.78 15.31 4.72
C PRO A 541 6.56 14.58 4.11
N ASP A 542 6.74 13.34 3.65
CA ASP A 542 5.71 12.48 3.04
C ASP A 542 5.39 11.21 3.86
N SER A 543 5.83 11.08 5.12
CA SER A 543 5.68 9.82 5.90
C SER A 543 5.48 10.01 7.43
N LEU A 544 5.54 8.91 8.20
CA LEU A 544 5.35 8.88 9.66
C LEU A 544 6.63 9.17 10.47
N GLY A 545 7.76 9.42 9.81
CA GLY A 545 9.09 9.48 10.43
C GLY A 545 10.01 8.36 9.95
N ALA A 546 11.21 8.31 10.52
CA ALA A 546 12.21 7.29 10.23
C ALA A 546 11.78 5.93 10.81
N ASP A 547 11.66 4.92 9.95
CA ASP A 547 11.24 3.56 10.31
C ASP A 547 12.38 2.77 10.96
N LEU A 548 12.24 2.51 12.26
CA LEU A 548 13.28 1.90 13.09
C LEU A 548 13.61 0.47 12.67
N ARG A 549 12.75 -0.24 11.93
CA ARG A 549 13.01 -1.62 11.48
C ARG A 549 14.19 -1.73 10.52
N ASN A 550 14.61 -0.62 9.90
CA ASN A 550 15.79 -0.57 9.05
C ASN A 550 17.11 -0.52 9.87
N LEU A 551 17.04 -0.25 11.18
CA LEU A 551 18.19 -0.19 12.08
C LEU A 551 18.42 -1.57 12.71
N ASN A 552 19.00 -2.50 11.95
CA ASN A 552 19.23 -3.90 12.36
C ASN A 552 20.02 -4.06 13.68
N GLY A 553 20.77 -3.05 14.12
CA GLY A 553 21.48 -3.05 15.39
C GLY A 553 20.60 -2.85 16.64
N LEU A 554 19.35 -2.38 16.49
CA LEU A 554 18.45 -2.14 17.63
C LEU A 554 18.08 -3.42 18.37
N SER A 555 18.04 -3.35 19.69
CA SER A 555 17.64 -4.47 20.56
C SER A 555 16.24 -4.97 20.24
N ILE A 556 15.30 -4.07 19.89
CA ILE A 556 13.93 -4.44 19.53
C ILE A 556 13.87 -5.22 18.20
N ASN A 557 14.71 -4.90 17.22
CA ASN A 557 14.74 -5.62 15.94
C ASN A 557 15.35 -7.02 16.12
N GLN A 558 16.44 -7.12 16.88
CA GLN A 558 17.07 -8.41 17.23
C GLN A 558 16.09 -9.32 17.98
N ARG A 559 15.39 -8.80 19.00
CA ARG A 559 14.34 -9.53 19.73
C ARG A 559 13.21 -9.99 18.82
N THR A 560 12.83 -9.19 17.83
CA THR A 560 11.76 -9.54 16.88
C THR A 560 12.21 -10.63 15.89
N GLY A 561 13.50 -10.68 15.53
CA GLY A 561 14.08 -11.79 14.76
C GLY A 561 14.08 -13.12 15.51
N GLU A 562 14.41 -13.12 16.80
CA GLU A 562 14.33 -14.34 17.64
C GLU A 562 12.89 -14.80 17.91
N LEU A 563 11.93 -13.87 18.02
CA LEU A 563 10.52 -14.18 18.20
C LEU A 563 10.00 -15.11 17.09
N LEU A 564 10.31 -14.78 15.82
CA LEU A 564 9.84 -15.57 14.68
C LEU A 564 10.35 -17.01 14.75
N LYS A 565 11.62 -17.21 15.13
CA LYS A 565 12.23 -18.54 15.29
C LYS A 565 11.58 -19.34 16.43
N LEU A 566 11.33 -18.70 17.57
CA LEU A 566 10.68 -19.35 18.72
C LEU A 566 9.24 -19.75 18.41
N VAL A 567 8.48 -18.88 17.73
CA VAL A 567 7.11 -19.17 17.27
C VAL A 567 7.12 -20.33 16.27
N GLN A 568 8.00 -20.33 15.27
CA GLN A 568 8.15 -21.43 14.31
C GLN A 568 8.49 -22.76 15.02
N ARG A 569 9.39 -22.75 16.02
CA ARG A 569 9.72 -23.94 16.82
C ARG A 569 8.53 -24.44 17.65
N ARG A 570 7.82 -23.56 18.37
CA ARG A 570 6.62 -23.95 19.16
C ARG A 570 5.55 -24.55 18.25
N GLN A 571 5.29 -23.92 17.09
CA GLN A 571 4.33 -24.45 16.13
C GLN A 571 4.75 -25.83 15.60
N ARG A 572 6.02 -26.05 15.22
CA ARG A 572 6.51 -27.35 14.72
C ARG A 572 6.29 -28.48 15.73
N VAL A 573 6.75 -28.28 16.98
CA VAL A 573 6.62 -29.25 18.08
C VAL A 573 5.15 -29.63 18.31
N LEU A 574 4.25 -28.65 18.36
CA LEU A 574 2.81 -28.89 18.52
C LEU A 574 2.19 -29.55 17.29
N THR A 575 2.62 -29.21 16.07
CA THR A 575 2.09 -29.76 14.82
C THR A 575 2.34 -31.27 14.75
N ASP A 576 3.59 -31.69 14.95
CA ASP A 576 3.96 -33.11 14.84
C ASP A 576 3.30 -33.95 15.94
N ALA A 577 3.22 -33.42 17.17
CA ALA A 577 2.57 -34.09 18.29
C ALA A 577 1.06 -34.25 18.10
N TRP A 578 0.35 -33.18 17.69
CA TRP A 578 -1.10 -33.24 17.48
C TRP A 578 -1.49 -34.01 16.22
N LEU A 579 -0.68 -34.02 15.16
CA LEU A 579 -0.92 -34.90 14.00
C LEU A 579 -0.78 -36.38 14.37
N ASN A 580 0.22 -36.74 15.18
CA ASN A 580 0.35 -38.09 15.77
C ASN A 580 -0.87 -38.46 16.63
N GLU A 581 -1.24 -37.61 17.60
CA GLU A 581 -2.29 -37.88 18.59
C GLU A 581 -3.70 -37.89 17.99
N VAL A 582 -3.97 -37.08 16.96
CA VAL A 582 -5.21 -37.15 16.18
C VAL A 582 -5.21 -38.38 15.27
N GLY A 583 -4.06 -38.76 14.72
CA GLY A 583 -3.90 -39.84 13.75
C GLY A 583 -4.40 -39.45 12.35
N HIS A 584 -3.74 -39.97 11.32
CA HIS A 584 -4.07 -39.71 9.91
C HIS A 584 -3.58 -40.86 9.00
N LEU A 585 -4.18 -41.02 7.81
CA LEU A 585 -3.75 -42.02 6.83
C LEU A 585 -2.50 -41.66 6.00
N ARG A 586 -1.92 -40.46 6.19
CA ARG A 586 -0.75 -40.01 5.41
C ARG A 586 0.55 -40.72 5.86
N PRO A 587 1.23 -41.51 5.01
CA PRO A 587 2.53 -42.06 5.33
C PRO A 587 3.65 -41.01 5.20
N GLY A 588 4.79 -41.30 5.84
CA GLY A 588 6.02 -40.49 5.75
C GLY A 588 6.03 -39.20 6.58
N MET A 589 5.05 -38.98 7.45
CA MET A 589 5.04 -37.85 8.38
C MET A 589 6.06 -38.02 9.51
N ALA A 590 6.55 -36.90 10.04
CA ALA A 590 7.45 -36.91 11.19
C ALA A 590 6.72 -37.41 12.44
N LYS A 591 7.39 -38.26 13.24
CA LYS A 591 6.88 -38.68 14.54
C LYS A 591 7.17 -37.57 15.56
N GLY A 592 6.16 -36.77 15.90
CA GLY A 592 6.23 -35.83 17.02
C GLY A 592 6.32 -36.53 18.37
N LEU A 593 6.69 -35.75 19.39
CA LEU A 593 6.66 -36.15 20.80
C LEU A 593 5.23 -36.52 21.24
N PRO A 594 5.07 -37.30 22.33
CA PRO A 594 3.78 -37.40 23.03
C PRO A 594 3.24 -36.02 23.39
N VAL A 595 1.92 -35.80 23.30
CA VAL A 595 1.33 -34.46 23.44
C VAL A 595 1.61 -33.79 24.80
N ALA A 596 1.83 -34.57 25.88
CA ALA A 596 2.28 -34.03 27.16
C ALA A 596 3.70 -33.41 27.08
N GLU A 597 4.69 -34.18 26.58
CA GLU A 597 6.06 -33.70 26.39
C GLU A 597 6.14 -32.53 25.39
N ALA A 598 5.32 -32.59 24.34
CA ALA A 598 5.18 -31.51 23.36
C ALA A 598 4.59 -30.24 23.98
N ALA A 599 3.62 -30.37 24.89
CA ALA A 599 3.07 -29.25 25.65
C ALA A 599 4.11 -28.64 26.60
N ASP A 600 4.89 -29.47 27.30
CA ASP A 600 5.98 -29.00 28.17
C ASP A 600 7.07 -28.23 27.40
N GLU A 601 7.48 -28.72 26.21
CA GLU A 601 8.41 -27.94 25.37
C GLU A 601 7.75 -26.68 24.81
N ALA A 602 6.52 -26.78 24.31
CA ALA A 602 5.78 -25.63 23.80
C ALA A 602 5.60 -24.55 24.88
N GLU A 603 5.42 -24.91 26.14
CA GLU A 603 5.28 -23.97 27.25
C GLU A 603 6.62 -23.33 27.64
N ARG A 604 7.71 -24.11 27.69
CA ARG A 604 9.07 -23.56 27.83
C ARG A 604 9.40 -22.55 26.71
N LEU A 605 8.87 -22.75 25.50
CA LEU A 605 9.01 -21.81 24.38
C LEU A 605 8.05 -20.62 24.50
N TYR A 606 6.83 -20.80 25.00
CA TYR A 606 5.86 -19.72 25.25
C TYR A 606 6.35 -18.75 26.32
N ILE A 607 6.94 -19.23 27.41
CA ILE A 607 7.55 -18.39 28.45
C ILE A 607 8.67 -17.53 27.84
N GLN A 608 9.53 -18.10 26.98
CA GLN A 608 10.54 -17.34 26.25
C GLN A 608 9.91 -16.27 25.33
N ILE A 609 8.89 -16.65 24.55
CA ILE A 609 8.14 -15.75 23.66
C ILE A 609 7.50 -14.60 24.43
N VAL A 610 6.79 -14.88 25.54
CA VAL A 610 6.08 -13.89 26.36
C VAL A 610 7.07 -12.91 26.99
N ASN A 611 8.19 -13.39 27.54
CA ASN A 611 9.27 -12.54 28.05
C ASN A 611 9.86 -11.67 26.93
N LEU A 612 10.08 -12.26 25.75
CA LEU A 612 10.70 -11.60 24.60
C LEU A 612 9.84 -10.46 24.05
N VAL A 613 8.51 -10.58 24.05
CA VAL A 613 7.59 -9.53 23.55
C VAL A 613 7.20 -8.47 24.59
N GLN A 614 7.69 -8.55 25.84
CA GLN A 614 7.31 -7.55 26.87
C GLN A 614 7.66 -6.11 26.44
N PRO A 615 6.73 -5.15 26.59
CA PRO A 615 6.98 -3.75 26.26
C PRO A 615 8.15 -3.18 27.07
N THR A 616 9.16 -2.70 26.36
CA THR A 616 10.43 -2.25 26.95
C THR A 616 10.48 -0.73 27.05
N LYS A 617 11.32 -0.21 27.94
CA LYS A 617 11.85 1.14 27.76
C LYS A 617 12.83 1.10 26.59
N LEU A 618 12.73 2.05 25.66
CA LEU A 618 13.72 2.27 24.61
C LEU A 618 14.21 3.71 24.70
N THR A 619 15.54 3.88 24.72
CA THR A 619 16.22 5.18 24.85
C THR A 619 17.26 5.29 23.74
N LEU A 620 16.98 6.14 22.75
CA LEU A 620 17.85 6.39 21.60
C LEU A 620 18.45 7.80 21.68
N LYS A 621 19.70 7.96 21.26
CA LYS A 621 20.33 9.27 21.08
C LYS A 621 20.84 9.44 19.65
N LEU A 622 20.46 10.55 19.01
CA LEU A 622 20.87 10.91 17.65
C LEU A 622 22.17 11.74 17.69
N VAL A 623 23.30 11.14 17.32
CA VAL A 623 24.60 11.82 17.29
C VAL A 623 24.77 12.51 15.92
N PRO A 624 24.91 13.84 15.84
CA PRO A 624 25.02 14.54 14.56
C PRO A 624 26.26 14.12 13.78
N ASN A 625 26.09 13.79 12.49
CA ASN A 625 27.18 13.45 11.58
C ASN A 625 27.17 14.43 10.39
N ALA A 626 28.31 15.10 10.19
CA ALA A 626 28.44 16.16 9.18
C ALA A 626 28.55 15.63 7.74
N GLU A 627 28.94 14.38 7.55
CA GLU A 627 29.11 13.80 6.22
C GLU A 627 27.75 13.37 5.63
N PRO A 628 27.37 13.85 4.43
CA PRO A 628 26.02 13.63 3.89
C PRO A 628 25.74 12.18 3.50
N PHE A 629 26.79 11.42 3.13
CA PHE A 629 26.69 10.00 2.77
C PHE A 629 27.63 9.15 3.63
N PRO A 630 27.33 7.85 3.81
CA PRO A 630 28.21 6.92 4.51
C PRO A 630 29.39 6.49 3.63
N GLY A 631 30.30 5.70 4.21
CA GLY A 631 31.38 5.03 3.48
C GLY A 631 32.62 5.91 3.25
N LYS A 632 33.35 5.63 2.17
CA LYS A 632 34.65 6.27 1.89
C LYS A 632 34.44 7.58 1.14
N LYS A 633 35.05 8.66 1.65
CA LYS A 633 35.16 9.96 0.98
C LYS A 633 36.43 10.05 0.13
N SER A 634 36.35 10.67 -1.06
CA SER A 634 37.50 11.00 -1.90
C SER A 634 37.24 12.28 -2.71
N ASP A 635 38.30 12.89 -3.27
CA ASP A 635 38.13 13.88 -4.33
C ASP A 635 37.66 13.22 -5.63
N TRP A 636 36.88 13.96 -6.42
CA TRP A 636 36.61 13.70 -7.83
C TRP A 636 36.52 15.05 -8.56
N HIS A 637 37.58 15.43 -9.28
CA HIS A 637 37.69 16.71 -9.99
C HIS A 637 37.38 17.95 -9.10
N GLY A 638 37.80 17.94 -7.84
CA GLY A 638 37.54 19.01 -6.87
C GLY A 638 36.20 18.87 -6.12
N PHE A 639 35.35 17.90 -6.48
CA PHE A 639 34.07 17.60 -5.80
C PHE A 639 34.20 16.42 -4.83
N ASP A 640 33.32 16.37 -3.83
CA ASP A 640 33.33 15.32 -2.82
C ASP A 640 32.62 14.08 -3.37
N ARG A 641 33.33 12.96 -3.51
CA ARG A 641 32.77 11.65 -3.87
C ARG A 641 32.67 10.75 -2.64
N TYR A 642 31.55 10.03 -2.53
CA TYR A 642 31.29 9.04 -1.48
C TYR A 642 31.05 7.66 -2.11
N GLU A 643 31.62 6.62 -1.51
CA GLU A 643 31.49 5.23 -1.95
C GLU A 643 31.00 4.34 -0.79
N PHE A 644 29.84 3.72 -0.96
CA PHE A 644 29.17 2.89 0.04
C PHE A 644 28.39 1.74 -0.60
N LEU A 645 27.99 0.73 0.19
CA LEU A 645 27.25 -0.42 -0.31
C LEU A 645 25.73 -0.18 -0.27
N VAL A 646 25.04 -0.52 -1.36
CA VAL A 646 23.58 -0.59 -1.45
C VAL A 646 23.19 -1.94 -2.04
N ALA A 647 22.39 -2.73 -1.30
CA ALA A 647 22.03 -4.10 -1.67
C ALA A 647 23.24 -4.95 -2.14
N GLY A 648 24.36 -4.86 -1.39
CA GLY A 648 25.61 -5.58 -1.67
C GLY A 648 26.53 -4.98 -2.73
N ASN A 649 26.06 -3.99 -3.52
CA ASN A 649 26.81 -3.39 -4.62
C ASN A 649 27.35 -2.01 -4.26
N THR A 650 28.53 -1.64 -4.75
CA THR A 650 29.10 -0.30 -4.51
C THR A 650 28.34 0.77 -5.28
N ALA A 651 27.70 1.68 -4.57
CA ALA A 651 27.19 2.94 -5.10
C ALA A 651 28.26 4.04 -4.96
N SER A 652 28.33 4.92 -5.95
CA SER A 652 29.14 6.14 -5.92
C SER A 652 28.23 7.36 -6.07
N VAL A 653 28.42 8.37 -5.22
CA VAL A 653 27.72 9.65 -5.31
C VAL A 653 28.75 10.78 -5.26
N VAL A 654 28.79 11.61 -6.31
CA VAL A 654 29.54 12.87 -6.34
C VAL A 654 28.59 14.01 -5.97
N VAL A 655 29.02 14.85 -5.02
CA VAL A 655 28.18 15.87 -4.39
C VAL A 655 28.57 17.26 -4.89
N PRO A 656 27.61 18.08 -5.36
CA PRO A 656 27.88 19.45 -5.77
C PRO A 656 28.22 20.30 -4.55
N LYS A 657 29.08 21.32 -4.71
CA LYS A 657 29.44 22.24 -3.60
C LYS A 657 28.23 23.05 -3.08
N LYS A 658 27.13 23.09 -3.84
CA LYS A 658 25.82 23.59 -3.41
C LYS A 658 24.74 22.86 -4.22
N SER A 659 23.96 21.99 -3.57
CA SER A 659 22.84 21.28 -4.21
C SER A 659 21.75 22.24 -4.68
N ALA A 660 21.14 21.93 -5.82
CA ALA A 660 19.94 22.61 -6.31
C ALA A 660 18.69 22.14 -5.54
N PRO A 661 17.60 22.94 -5.47
CA PRO A 661 16.36 22.56 -4.81
C PRO A 661 15.82 21.21 -5.30
N GLY A 662 15.39 20.36 -4.38
CA GLY A 662 14.88 19.02 -4.68
C GLY A 662 15.97 17.96 -4.97
N ASN A 663 17.26 18.29 -4.83
CA ASN A 663 18.39 17.38 -5.06
C ASN A 663 18.29 16.62 -6.40
N PRO A 664 18.32 17.33 -7.55
CA PRO A 664 18.35 16.70 -8.85
C PRO A 664 19.65 15.90 -9.03
N TRP A 665 19.58 14.86 -9.88
CA TRP A 665 20.68 13.91 -10.04
C TRP A 665 20.73 13.27 -11.42
N VAL A 666 21.95 12.86 -11.79
CA VAL A 666 22.32 12.20 -13.04
C VAL A 666 22.82 10.81 -12.69
N TRP A 667 22.35 9.78 -13.40
CA TRP A 667 22.68 8.38 -13.10
C TRP A 667 23.25 7.67 -14.33
N HIS A 668 24.50 7.21 -14.22
CA HIS A 668 25.23 6.54 -15.30
C HIS A 668 24.94 5.04 -15.35
N GLY A 669 24.75 4.52 -16.56
CA GLY A 669 24.58 3.09 -16.84
C GLY A 669 25.84 2.27 -16.59
N GLU A 670 26.94 2.67 -17.24
CA GLU A 670 28.28 2.07 -17.22
C GLU A 670 29.30 3.21 -17.43
N PHE A 671 30.61 2.92 -17.35
CA PHE A 671 31.72 3.84 -17.71
C PHE A 671 31.76 5.18 -16.95
N PHE A 672 31.19 5.26 -15.74
CA PHE A 672 31.23 6.45 -14.89
C PHE A 672 32.65 7.06 -14.78
N GLY A 673 32.76 8.36 -15.04
CA GLY A 673 34.04 9.08 -15.10
C GLY A 673 34.71 9.11 -16.48
N HIS A 674 34.20 8.39 -17.48
CA HIS A 674 34.61 8.61 -18.88
C HIS A 674 33.98 9.90 -19.42
N LYS A 675 34.78 10.76 -20.06
CA LYS A 675 34.34 12.07 -20.62
C LYS A 675 33.52 12.93 -19.62
N PRO A 676 34.07 13.28 -18.43
CA PRO A 676 33.31 13.86 -17.32
C PRO A 676 32.91 15.33 -17.47
N ALA A 677 33.10 15.97 -18.63
CA ALA A 677 32.80 17.38 -18.85
C ALA A 677 31.32 17.78 -18.55
N PRO A 678 30.28 17.10 -19.09
CA PRO A 678 28.90 17.41 -18.74
C PRO A 678 28.60 17.16 -17.26
N ASP A 679 29.17 16.12 -16.64
CA ASP A 679 28.99 15.82 -15.20
C ASP A 679 29.54 16.95 -14.32
N ILE A 680 30.75 17.45 -14.63
CA ILE A 680 31.38 18.58 -13.94
C ILE A 680 30.55 19.87 -14.09
N ALA A 681 30.01 20.12 -15.29
CA ALA A 681 29.12 21.26 -15.52
C ALA A 681 27.78 21.13 -14.74
N LEU A 682 27.21 19.92 -14.66
CA LEU A 682 25.98 19.65 -13.92
C LEU A 682 26.19 19.74 -12.41
N LEU A 683 27.33 19.30 -11.88
CA LEU A 683 27.77 19.56 -10.50
C LEU A 683 27.87 21.06 -10.21
N GLY A 684 28.40 21.85 -11.15
CA GLY A 684 28.38 23.33 -11.09
C GLY A 684 26.97 23.94 -11.06
N HIS A 685 25.98 23.24 -11.62
CA HIS A 685 24.56 23.59 -11.56
C HIS A 685 23.79 22.95 -10.37
N GLY A 686 24.47 22.27 -9.45
CA GLY A 686 23.86 21.73 -8.23
C GLY A 686 23.25 20.33 -8.35
N PHE A 687 23.63 19.56 -9.37
CA PHE A 687 23.24 18.16 -9.53
C PHE A 687 24.19 17.22 -8.79
N HIS A 688 23.68 16.07 -8.34
CA HIS A 688 24.50 14.95 -7.88
C HIS A 688 24.77 13.99 -9.04
N ILE A 689 25.98 13.42 -9.13
CA ILE A 689 26.32 12.42 -10.16
C ILE A 689 26.43 11.05 -9.49
N VAL A 690 25.75 10.06 -10.05
CA VAL A 690 25.49 8.78 -9.41
C VAL A 690 25.86 7.61 -10.31
N TYR A 691 26.43 6.56 -9.72
CA TYR A 691 26.73 5.29 -10.37
C TYR A 691 26.48 4.12 -9.42
N LEU A 692 26.08 2.97 -9.98
CA LEU A 692 26.00 1.70 -9.26
C LEU A 692 26.89 0.67 -9.96
N SER A 693 27.87 0.14 -9.25
CA SER A 693 28.79 -0.87 -9.77
C SER A 693 28.13 -2.25 -9.83
N VAL A 694 27.30 -2.47 -10.86
CA VAL A 694 26.71 -3.76 -11.27
C VAL A 694 27.24 -4.20 -12.65
N PRO A 695 28.58 -4.27 -12.85
CA PRO A 695 29.17 -4.47 -14.16
C PRO A 695 28.79 -5.82 -14.76
N ASN A 696 28.77 -5.88 -16.10
CA ASN A 696 28.56 -7.11 -16.87
C ASN A 696 27.18 -7.78 -16.70
N MET A 697 26.22 -7.11 -16.03
CA MET A 697 24.83 -7.56 -15.98
C MET A 697 24.01 -7.08 -17.19
N LEU A 698 24.54 -6.15 -18.00
CA LEU A 698 24.02 -5.77 -19.33
C LEU A 698 22.52 -5.40 -19.34
N GLY A 699 22.05 -4.71 -18.30
CA GLY A 699 20.65 -4.30 -18.18
C GLY A 699 19.65 -5.45 -17.96
N SER A 700 20.09 -6.61 -17.46
CA SER A 700 19.21 -7.74 -17.12
C SER A 700 18.18 -7.43 -16.02
N PRO A 701 17.18 -8.29 -15.79
CA PRO A 701 16.26 -8.14 -14.64
C PRO A 701 16.99 -8.08 -13.28
N GLU A 702 18.14 -8.75 -13.14
CA GLU A 702 19.04 -8.65 -11.98
C GLU A 702 19.58 -7.21 -11.82
N ALA A 703 20.09 -6.61 -12.90
CA ALA A 703 20.54 -5.22 -12.91
C ALA A 703 19.41 -4.24 -12.54
N VAL A 704 18.21 -4.43 -13.11
CA VAL A 704 17.02 -3.60 -12.83
C VAL A 704 16.61 -3.69 -11.36
N SER A 705 16.72 -4.86 -10.72
CA SER A 705 16.48 -5.07 -9.28
C SER A 705 17.49 -4.33 -8.39
N HIS A 706 18.78 -4.37 -8.75
CA HIS A 706 19.80 -3.60 -8.03
C HIS A 706 19.62 -2.08 -8.23
N TRP A 707 19.23 -1.64 -9.43
CA TRP A 707 18.88 -0.24 -9.70
C TRP A 707 17.64 0.20 -8.90
N ASN A 708 16.57 -0.62 -8.84
CA ASN A 708 15.42 -0.38 -7.96
C ASN A 708 15.82 -0.21 -6.49
N SER A 709 16.92 -0.83 -6.06
CA SER A 709 17.45 -0.70 -4.70
C SER A 709 18.20 0.62 -4.50
N LEU A 710 19.07 1.04 -5.42
CA LEU A 710 19.73 2.35 -5.32
C LEU A 710 18.73 3.52 -5.46
N TYR A 711 17.77 3.43 -6.38
CA TYR A 711 16.72 4.44 -6.52
C TYR A 711 15.95 4.63 -5.21
N ARG A 712 15.58 3.53 -4.53
CA ARG A 712 14.90 3.60 -3.23
C ARG A 712 15.78 4.23 -2.16
N GLU A 713 17.05 3.84 -2.07
CA GLU A 713 18.00 4.38 -1.10
C GLU A 713 18.10 5.91 -1.24
N LEU A 714 18.38 6.40 -2.44
CA LEU A 714 18.58 7.84 -2.68
C LEU A 714 17.29 8.67 -2.53
N THR A 715 16.16 8.21 -3.09
CA THR A 715 14.91 8.99 -3.06
C THR A 715 14.18 8.91 -1.72
N ARG A 716 14.26 7.78 -0.99
CA ARG A 716 13.59 7.63 0.33
C ARG A 716 14.45 8.11 1.49
N ARG A 717 15.78 7.94 1.41
CA ARG A 717 16.67 8.27 2.53
C ARG A 717 17.42 9.58 2.32
N TYR A 718 17.97 9.85 1.15
CA TYR A 718 18.79 11.05 0.92
C TYR A 718 18.01 12.24 0.31
N GLY A 719 16.70 12.08 0.12
CA GLY A 719 15.82 13.15 -0.39
C GLY A 719 16.16 13.59 -1.81
N PHE A 720 16.60 12.64 -2.65
CA PHE A 720 16.87 12.89 -4.07
C PHE A 720 15.58 13.01 -4.88
N ALA A 721 15.59 13.81 -5.94
CA ALA A 721 14.44 13.98 -6.82
C ALA A 721 13.89 12.63 -7.32
N SER A 722 12.56 12.47 -7.39
CA SER A 722 11.91 11.22 -7.82
C SER A 722 12.10 10.89 -9.32
N LYS A 723 12.85 11.73 -10.04
CA LYS A 723 13.14 11.60 -11.48
C LYS A 723 14.60 11.94 -11.78
N PRO A 724 15.53 10.97 -11.72
CA PRO A 724 16.87 11.12 -12.30
C PRO A 724 16.83 11.39 -13.82
N ALA A 725 17.86 12.07 -14.32
CA ALA A 725 18.30 11.92 -15.71
C ALA A 725 19.20 10.69 -15.82
N LEU A 726 19.03 9.89 -16.87
CA LEU A 726 19.83 8.68 -17.11
C LEU A 726 20.87 8.92 -18.20
N VAL A 727 22.10 8.41 -18.02
CA VAL A 727 23.20 8.51 -18.99
C VAL A 727 23.62 7.12 -19.47
N GLY A 728 23.23 6.76 -20.69
CA GLY A 728 23.57 5.50 -21.34
C GLY A 728 24.68 5.67 -22.37
N LEU A 729 25.94 5.51 -21.96
CA LEU A 729 27.08 5.51 -22.88
C LEU A 729 27.41 4.07 -23.31
N SER A 730 27.50 3.81 -24.62
CA SER A 730 27.72 2.47 -25.20
C SER A 730 26.81 1.40 -24.54
N ARG A 731 27.37 0.29 -24.01
CA ARG A 731 26.60 -0.77 -23.31
C ARG A 731 25.79 -0.29 -22.10
N GLY A 732 26.08 0.90 -21.56
CA GLY A 732 25.27 1.57 -20.54
C GLY A 732 23.83 1.86 -21.00
N GLY A 733 23.58 1.96 -22.31
CA GLY A 733 22.24 2.10 -22.88
C GLY A 733 21.27 1.00 -22.43
N LEU A 734 21.72 -0.26 -22.39
CA LEU A 734 20.91 -1.40 -21.95
C LEU A 734 20.37 -1.22 -20.52
N TYR A 735 21.21 -0.77 -19.59
CA TYR A 735 20.83 -0.53 -18.19
C TYR A 735 19.80 0.61 -18.09
N CYS A 736 20.11 1.76 -18.69
CA CYS A 736 19.26 2.95 -18.62
C CYS A 736 17.88 2.71 -19.23
N TYR A 737 17.81 2.10 -20.42
CA TYR A 737 16.52 1.84 -21.07
C TYR A 737 15.71 0.73 -20.42
N ASN A 738 16.33 -0.38 -19.98
CA ASN A 738 15.58 -1.45 -19.33
C ASN A 738 15.07 -1.03 -17.94
N TRP A 739 15.84 -0.25 -17.17
CA TRP A 739 15.34 0.33 -15.93
C TRP A 739 14.24 1.36 -16.17
N ALA A 740 14.39 2.24 -17.18
CA ALA A 740 13.36 3.20 -17.58
C ALA A 740 12.05 2.53 -18.04
N ALA A 741 12.11 1.43 -18.78
CA ALA A 741 10.93 0.71 -19.24
C ALA A 741 10.18 0.01 -18.09
N ALA A 742 10.90 -0.43 -17.05
CA ALA A 742 10.32 -0.95 -15.82
C ALA A 742 9.81 0.15 -14.85
N ASN A 743 10.28 1.39 -15.00
CA ASN A 743 10.03 2.53 -14.10
C ASN A 743 9.74 3.86 -14.84
N PRO A 744 8.84 3.90 -15.85
CA PRO A 744 8.73 5.05 -16.77
C PRO A 744 8.22 6.33 -16.09
N ASP A 745 7.50 6.19 -14.97
CA ASP A 745 7.04 7.29 -14.12
C ASP A 745 8.16 7.97 -13.33
N LYS A 746 9.37 7.37 -13.27
CA LYS A 746 10.51 7.77 -12.42
C LYS A 746 11.71 8.27 -13.21
N VAL A 747 11.51 8.66 -14.47
CA VAL A 747 12.57 9.20 -15.35
C VAL A 747 12.27 10.66 -15.69
N ALA A 748 13.29 11.50 -15.65
CA ALA A 748 13.23 12.88 -16.14
C ALA A 748 13.49 12.94 -17.65
N CYS A 749 14.63 12.39 -18.08
CA CYS A 749 15.05 12.23 -19.47
C CYS A 749 16.16 11.16 -19.58
N ILE A 750 16.50 10.76 -20.81
CA ILE A 750 17.65 9.87 -21.09
C ILE A 750 18.60 10.58 -22.06
N TYR A 751 19.87 10.70 -21.69
CA TYR A 751 20.97 10.99 -22.61
C TYR A 751 21.65 9.67 -23.03
N GLY A 752 21.85 9.48 -24.34
CA GLY A 752 22.53 8.32 -24.91
C GLY A 752 23.74 8.73 -25.76
N ASP A 753 24.86 8.03 -25.61
CA ASP A 753 26.11 8.28 -26.35
C ASP A 753 26.59 6.99 -27.04
N ALA A 754 26.37 6.92 -28.36
CA ALA A 754 26.39 5.67 -29.14
C ALA A 754 25.76 4.47 -28.38
N PRO A 755 24.53 4.62 -27.84
CA PRO A 755 23.98 3.70 -26.86
C PRO A 755 23.57 2.38 -27.50
N VAL A 756 23.94 1.27 -26.85
CA VAL A 756 23.42 -0.05 -27.19
C VAL A 756 21.94 -0.10 -26.81
N CYS A 757 21.10 -0.32 -27.82
CA CYS A 757 19.65 -0.37 -27.70
C CYS A 757 19.05 -1.70 -28.23
N ASP A 758 19.84 -2.50 -28.95
CA ASP A 758 19.50 -3.87 -29.29
C ASP A 758 20.64 -4.82 -28.89
N PHE A 759 20.41 -5.68 -27.88
CA PHE A 759 21.41 -6.67 -27.48
C PHE A 759 21.76 -7.70 -28.57
N LYS A 760 20.92 -7.82 -29.62
CA LYS A 760 21.09 -8.74 -30.76
C LYS A 760 22.01 -8.14 -31.81
N SER A 761 22.01 -6.81 -31.94
CA SER A 761 23.01 -6.03 -32.70
C SER A 761 24.37 -6.11 -31.99
N TRP A 762 24.48 -5.54 -30.79
CA TRP A 762 25.62 -5.72 -29.90
C TRP A 762 25.14 -6.06 -28.48
N PRO A 763 25.63 -7.14 -27.85
CA PRO A 763 26.79 -7.94 -28.24
C PRO A 763 26.48 -9.11 -29.19
N GLY A 764 25.23 -9.35 -29.58
CA GLY A 764 24.85 -10.56 -30.32
C GLY A 764 25.51 -10.75 -31.69
N GLY A 765 25.87 -9.69 -32.41
CA GLY A 765 26.46 -9.79 -33.75
C GLY A 765 25.50 -10.44 -34.77
N LYS A 766 24.19 -10.27 -34.58
CA LYS A 766 23.12 -10.88 -35.40
C LYS A 766 22.59 -9.94 -36.49
N GLY A 767 23.19 -8.76 -36.59
CA GLY A 767 23.00 -7.78 -37.65
C GLY A 767 24.34 -7.44 -38.32
N LYS A 768 24.59 -6.16 -38.57
CA LYS A 768 25.83 -5.59 -39.14
C LYS A 768 26.87 -5.28 -38.07
N GLY A 769 26.45 -5.03 -36.83
CA GLY A 769 27.35 -4.69 -35.72
C GLY A 769 28.31 -5.83 -35.40
N LYS A 770 29.59 -5.50 -35.10
CA LYS A 770 30.67 -6.46 -34.83
C LYS A 770 30.38 -7.46 -33.69
N GLY A 771 29.47 -7.15 -32.77
CA GLY A 771 29.14 -7.97 -31.61
C GLY A 771 30.29 -8.14 -30.59
N SER A 772 30.10 -9.08 -29.66
CA SER A 772 31.10 -9.57 -28.70
C SER A 772 30.67 -10.95 -28.21
N ALA A 773 31.40 -12.01 -28.58
CA ALA A 773 31.03 -13.38 -28.19
C ALA A 773 31.07 -13.61 -26.66
N GLY A 774 31.90 -12.86 -25.93
CA GLY A 774 31.96 -12.91 -24.47
C GLY A 774 30.74 -12.28 -23.81
N ASP A 775 30.39 -11.05 -24.21
CA ASP A 775 29.19 -10.36 -23.70
C ASP A 775 27.89 -11.03 -24.19
N TRP A 776 27.89 -11.69 -25.36
CA TRP A 776 26.73 -12.48 -25.80
C TRP A 776 26.47 -13.67 -24.88
N LYS A 777 27.53 -14.37 -24.42
CA LYS A 777 27.39 -15.41 -23.39
C LYS A 777 26.85 -14.83 -22.07
N LEU A 778 27.22 -13.59 -21.72
CA LEU A 778 26.66 -12.89 -20.56
C LEU A 778 25.18 -12.54 -20.75
N ILE A 779 24.71 -12.18 -21.95
CA ILE A 779 23.27 -12.00 -22.21
C ILE A 779 22.50 -13.31 -21.95
N LEU A 780 22.99 -14.45 -22.48
CA LEU A 780 22.35 -15.76 -22.25
C LEU A 780 22.31 -16.13 -20.76
N ASP A 781 23.43 -15.97 -20.06
CA ASP A 781 23.57 -16.23 -18.61
C ASP A 781 22.66 -15.32 -17.76
N ARG A 782 22.75 -13.99 -17.95
CA ARG A 782 22.15 -12.97 -17.06
C ARG A 782 20.65 -12.74 -17.27
N PHE A 783 20.12 -13.08 -18.45
CA PHE A 783 18.68 -13.12 -18.70
C PHE A 783 18.11 -14.55 -18.49
N HIS A 784 18.97 -15.50 -18.10
CA HIS A 784 18.66 -16.92 -17.88
C HIS A 784 17.94 -17.55 -19.08
N PHE A 785 18.39 -17.24 -20.30
CA PHE A 785 17.82 -17.80 -21.53
C PHE A 785 18.24 -19.27 -21.65
N ALA A 786 17.29 -20.15 -22.00
CA ALA A 786 17.56 -21.58 -22.18
C ALA A 786 18.44 -21.85 -23.41
N ASP A 787 18.30 -21.03 -24.46
CA ASP A 787 19.06 -21.09 -25.69
C ASP A 787 19.11 -19.72 -26.40
N GLU A 788 19.80 -19.67 -27.55
CA GLU A 788 19.91 -18.48 -28.39
C GLU A 788 18.57 -18.08 -29.07
N ALA A 789 17.64 -19.02 -29.27
CA ALA A 789 16.35 -18.74 -29.88
C ALA A 789 15.41 -17.98 -28.91
N GLU A 790 15.42 -18.30 -27.61
CA GLU A 790 14.72 -17.49 -26.58
C GLU A 790 15.26 -16.04 -26.57
N ALA A 791 16.58 -15.86 -26.64
CA ALA A 791 17.24 -14.56 -26.67
C ALA A 791 16.86 -13.74 -27.92
N LEU A 792 16.87 -14.36 -29.10
CA LEU A 792 16.44 -13.72 -30.35
C LEU A 792 14.94 -13.36 -30.34
N ALA A 793 14.10 -14.25 -29.78
CA ALA A 793 12.66 -14.05 -29.66
C ALA A 793 12.26 -12.95 -28.66
N TRP A 794 13.11 -12.66 -27.66
CA TRP A 794 12.87 -11.69 -26.58
C TRP A 794 12.34 -10.33 -27.07
N LYS A 795 11.32 -9.82 -26.39
CA LYS A 795 10.59 -8.58 -26.76
C LYS A 795 10.70 -7.45 -25.72
N LEU A 796 11.48 -7.64 -24.65
CA LEU A 796 11.75 -6.60 -23.64
C LEU A 796 13.20 -6.09 -23.75
N ASN A 797 13.56 -5.77 -24.99
CA ASN A 797 14.83 -5.18 -25.44
C ASN A 797 14.59 -3.67 -25.64
N PRO A 798 15.53 -2.74 -25.48
CA PRO A 798 15.23 -1.30 -25.55
C PRO A 798 14.50 -0.86 -26.82
N ILE A 799 14.92 -1.32 -28.01
CA ILE A 799 14.21 -1.03 -29.27
C ILE A 799 12.77 -1.57 -29.33
N ASP A 800 12.46 -2.65 -28.59
CA ASP A 800 11.17 -3.35 -28.61
C ASP A 800 10.23 -2.88 -27.48
N ASN A 801 10.76 -2.26 -26.42
CA ASN A 801 10.04 -1.94 -25.17
C ASN A 801 9.85 -0.42 -24.92
N LEU A 802 9.57 0.34 -25.99
CA LEU A 802 9.50 1.81 -25.95
C LEU A 802 8.17 2.40 -25.47
N ALA A 803 7.08 1.64 -25.57
CA ALA A 803 5.73 2.12 -25.25
C ALA A 803 5.56 2.67 -23.80
N PRO A 804 6.17 2.09 -22.75
CA PRO A 804 6.09 2.65 -21.39
C PRO A 804 6.71 4.05 -21.30
N LEU A 805 7.87 4.27 -21.92
CA LEU A 805 8.54 5.58 -21.94
C LEU A 805 7.71 6.61 -22.71
N ALA A 806 7.12 6.22 -23.83
CA ALA A 806 6.32 7.12 -24.67
C ALA A 806 5.03 7.55 -23.95
N ALA A 807 4.35 6.62 -23.27
CA ALA A 807 3.20 6.90 -22.44
C ALA A 807 3.51 7.86 -21.28
N ALA A 808 4.70 7.73 -20.67
CA ALA A 808 5.20 8.66 -19.66
C ALA A 808 5.84 9.95 -20.22
N LYS A 809 5.97 10.07 -21.55
CA LYS A 809 6.52 11.21 -22.29
C LYS A 809 7.98 11.55 -21.94
N VAL A 810 8.80 10.52 -21.71
CA VAL A 810 10.23 10.68 -21.38
C VAL A 810 11.00 11.31 -22.56
N PRO A 811 11.64 12.48 -22.42
CA PRO A 811 12.49 13.05 -23.46
C PRO A 811 13.78 12.24 -23.62
N LEU A 812 14.20 12.02 -24.86
CA LEU A 812 15.47 11.36 -25.21
C LEU A 812 16.40 12.35 -25.94
N LEU A 813 17.71 12.26 -25.70
CA LEU A 813 18.75 12.91 -26.51
C LEU A 813 19.81 11.86 -26.86
N HIS A 814 20.04 11.58 -28.14
CA HIS A 814 21.11 10.68 -28.58
C HIS A 814 22.19 11.41 -29.38
N VAL A 815 23.44 11.27 -28.92
CA VAL A 815 24.66 11.56 -29.67
C VAL A 815 25.15 10.26 -30.30
N PHE A 816 25.44 10.24 -31.60
CA PHE A 816 25.84 9.03 -32.32
C PHE A 816 26.83 9.30 -33.46
N GLY A 817 27.67 8.32 -33.76
CA GLY A 817 28.43 8.27 -35.01
C GLY A 817 27.59 7.65 -36.13
N ASP A 818 27.62 8.21 -37.33
CA ASP A 818 26.89 7.66 -38.49
C ASP A 818 27.67 6.57 -39.25
N ALA A 819 28.93 6.34 -38.89
CA ALA A 819 29.80 5.27 -39.37
C ALA A 819 30.12 4.25 -38.24
N ASP A 820 29.28 4.16 -37.20
CA ASP A 820 29.44 3.21 -36.11
C ASP A 820 29.20 1.77 -36.59
N ASP A 821 30.23 0.92 -36.48
CA ASP A 821 30.22 -0.49 -36.85
C ASP A 821 30.25 -1.44 -35.62
N VAL A 822 30.20 -0.89 -34.42
CA VAL A 822 30.03 -1.63 -33.16
C VAL A 822 28.55 -1.55 -32.72
N VAL A 823 27.95 -0.37 -32.80
CA VAL A 823 26.56 -0.08 -32.44
C VAL A 823 25.86 0.68 -33.59
N PRO A 824 25.53 -0.01 -34.71
CA PRO A 824 25.05 0.66 -35.91
C PRO A 824 23.79 1.49 -35.70
N TRP A 825 23.76 2.66 -36.35
CA TRP A 825 22.64 3.59 -36.32
C TRP A 825 21.31 2.91 -36.62
N ASP A 826 21.22 2.16 -37.73
CA ASP A 826 20.00 1.54 -38.23
C ASP A 826 19.58 0.27 -37.48
N GLU A 827 20.35 -0.14 -36.47
CA GLU A 827 20.03 -1.24 -35.55
C GLU A 827 19.76 -0.74 -34.13
N ASN A 828 20.17 0.48 -33.79
CA ASN A 828 20.07 1.05 -32.45
C ASN A 828 19.31 2.38 -32.48
N THR A 829 20.00 3.53 -32.57
CA THR A 829 19.36 4.85 -32.40
C THR A 829 18.32 5.17 -33.47
N GLY A 830 18.52 4.74 -34.72
CA GLY A 830 17.54 4.93 -35.80
C GLY A 830 16.24 4.18 -35.53
N LEU A 831 16.32 2.93 -35.05
CA LEU A 831 15.14 2.17 -34.63
C LEU A 831 14.48 2.77 -33.38
N ILE A 832 15.27 3.27 -32.42
CA ILE A 832 14.73 4.01 -31.27
C ILE A 832 13.95 5.23 -31.77
N ALA A 833 14.54 6.09 -32.61
CA ALA A 833 13.90 7.30 -33.08
C ALA A 833 12.59 7.01 -33.85
N GLU A 834 12.66 6.17 -34.89
CA GLU A 834 11.51 5.82 -35.74
C GLU A 834 10.36 5.23 -34.92
N ARG A 835 10.65 4.30 -34.01
CA ARG A 835 9.63 3.63 -33.18
C ARG A 835 9.10 4.56 -32.08
N TYR A 836 9.95 5.40 -31.49
CA TYR A 836 9.56 6.28 -30.39
C TYR A 836 8.67 7.43 -30.86
N GLU A 837 8.98 8.04 -32.00
CA GLU A 837 8.14 9.08 -32.61
C GLU A 837 6.78 8.51 -33.03
N LYS A 838 6.75 7.29 -33.60
CA LYS A 838 5.48 6.57 -33.91
C LYS A 838 4.63 6.27 -32.68
N LEU A 839 5.21 6.20 -31.50
CA LEU A 839 4.52 6.04 -30.21
C LEU A 839 4.15 7.38 -29.55
N GLY A 840 4.43 8.52 -30.19
CA GLY A 840 4.19 9.87 -29.65
C GLY A 840 5.25 10.36 -28.65
N GLY A 841 6.38 9.66 -28.56
CA GLY A 841 7.57 10.10 -27.81
C GLY A 841 8.31 11.24 -28.51
N LYS A 842 9.37 11.75 -27.86
CA LYS A 842 10.25 12.79 -28.41
C LYS A 842 11.71 12.43 -28.23
N ILE A 843 12.48 12.55 -29.31
CA ILE A 843 13.93 12.38 -29.33
C ILE A 843 14.61 13.58 -29.98
N GLU A 844 15.71 14.03 -29.40
CA GLU A 844 16.64 15.00 -29.97
C GLU A 844 17.89 14.23 -30.44
N LEU A 845 18.44 14.60 -31.61
CA LEU A 845 19.44 13.79 -32.32
C LEU A 845 20.66 14.64 -32.71
N ILE A 846 21.85 14.21 -32.29
CA ILE A 846 23.13 14.85 -32.62
C ILE A 846 24.02 13.85 -33.35
N ARG A 847 24.06 13.98 -34.69
CA ARG A 847 24.89 13.18 -35.59
C ARG A 847 26.34 13.67 -35.59
N LYS A 848 27.29 12.75 -35.47
CA LYS A 848 28.74 12.99 -35.68
C LYS A 848 29.14 12.40 -37.06
N PRO A 849 29.28 13.20 -38.13
CA PRO A 849 29.49 12.69 -39.48
C PRO A 849 30.87 12.06 -39.69
N GLY A 850 30.92 10.88 -40.29
CA GLY A 850 32.15 10.10 -40.53
C GLY A 850 32.74 9.47 -39.27
N VAL A 851 32.04 9.52 -38.13
CA VAL A 851 32.54 9.03 -36.84
C VAL A 851 31.99 7.63 -36.55
N GLY A 852 32.85 6.74 -36.07
CA GLY A 852 32.48 5.40 -35.62
C GLY A 852 31.98 5.37 -34.17
N HIS A 853 32.17 4.24 -33.49
CA HIS A 853 31.80 4.11 -32.06
C HIS A 853 32.56 5.07 -31.13
N HIS A 854 33.74 5.52 -31.55
CA HIS A 854 34.60 6.43 -30.81
C HIS A 854 35.03 7.61 -31.70
N PRO A 855 35.26 8.81 -31.14
CA PRO A 855 35.18 9.13 -29.70
C PRO A 855 33.75 9.34 -29.19
N HIS A 856 33.52 8.95 -27.93
CA HIS A 856 32.34 9.36 -27.15
C HIS A 856 32.38 10.84 -26.77
N GLY A 857 31.21 11.36 -26.43
CA GLY A 857 30.95 12.75 -26.08
C GLY A 857 30.79 13.65 -27.30
N LEU A 858 30.72 14.94 -26.98
CA LEU A 858 30.88 16.09 -27.85
C LEU A 858 32.10 16.89 -27.35
N GLU A 859 32.67 17.75 -28.20
CA GLU A 859 33.73 18.68 -27.76
C GLU A 859 33.14 19.82 -26.91
N ASP A 860 32.04 20.41 -27.37
CA ASP A 860 31.16 21.22 -26.53
C ASP A 860 30.05 20.34 -25.91
N SER A 861 30.05 20.22 -24.59
CA SER A 861 29.05 19.45 -23.85
C SER A 861 27.76 20.23 -23.53
N THR A 862 27.70 21.53 -23.87
CA THR A 862 26.57 22.42 -23.56
C THR A 862 25.20 21.84 -23.97
N PRO A 863 25.00 21.25 -25.17
CA PRO A 863 23.71 20.67 -25.55
C PRO A 863 23.22 19.56 -24.61
N ILE A 864 24.14 18.77 -24.05
CA ILE A 864 23.85 17.67 -23.11
C ILE A 864 23.42 18.26 -21.76
N VAL A 865 24.17 19.26 -21.27
CA VAL A 865 23.92 19.96 -20.00
C VAL A 865 22.59 20.71 -20.03
N GLU A 866 22.29 21.41 -21.13
CA GLU A 866 21.04 22.13 -21.33
C GLU A 866 19.85 21.17 -21.45
N PHE A 867 19.97 20.09 -22.24
CA PHE A 867 18.91 19.07 -22.36
C PHE A 867 18.57 18.43 -21.01
N ILE A 868 19.58 18.04 -20.22
CA ILE A 868 19.35 17.48 -18.89
C ILE A 868 18.64 18.51 -18.00
N ARG A 869 19.16 19.73 -17.89
CA ARG A 869 18.58 20.79 -17.03
C ARG A 869 17.14 21.16 -17.42
N LYS A 870 16.86 21.26 -18.73
CA LYS A 870 15.53 21.52 -19.34
C LYS A 870 14.47 20.49 -18.93
N HIS A 871 14.87 19.26 -18.58
CA HIS A 871 13.96 18.16 -18.27
C HIS A 871 14.02 17.65 -16.82
N THR A 872 14.97 18.14 -16.01
CA THR A 872 15.15 17.80 -14.58
C THR A 872 14.90 18.97 -13.63
N ALA A 873 14.66 20.19 -14.14
CA ALA A 873 14.32 21.33 -13.30
C ALA A 873 13.01 21.08 -12.51
N PRO A 874 12.94 21.50 -11.23
CA PRO A 874 11.77 21.33 -10.37
C PRO A 874 10.62 22.31 -10.69
#